data_AF-A0A809EE36-F1
#
_entry.id   AF-A0A809EE36-F1
#
_cell.length_a   1.000
_cell.length_b   1.000
_cell.length_c   1.000
_cell.angle_alpha   90.00
_cell.angle_beta   90.00
_cell.angle_gamma   90.00
#
_symmetry.space_group_name_H-M   'P 1'
#
loop_
_entity.id
_entity.type
_entity.pdbx_description
1 polymer ?
#
loop_
_entity_poly.entity_id
_entity_poly.type
_entity_poly.pdbx_seq_one_letter_code
_entity_poly.pdbx_strand_id
1 'polypeptide(L)'
;MLAPAGRAPRQRGLLSGLKARLLPGSSETEFSTPLGARKHAGKPVSAAAAYAPPAPSTESTLRPATAGEQARAARSQAATAALVQRTQHGLQQLRGTAPSHAAPPAAPDTRQPMTVPTSTQQYRRLLAQRFAASPDTGAVDHLSARLAALAPAAAQAAGAPHRYARPILVAEALARTCGHDASAALRVLASLASETRLDAAAFAPPKHTAQAPASPARSSASSDTGVDTVTMPEDSDAPDGPPPSPSAHASAEAEVFFDALNTLSEPEDAGAAWRTAQLLARSHGGLEALCDLMRLPQIPAHRHAAYAFLQAADRLQRGAAGPADSPRALLQRHPPGSGKPEDSLAIKTLHAAAAQLRGDALEPGQVGALFAWRQGFREEGPGSDLAKVKARTAKFVNRTIRRVEHHGWRATLWQTIGKKKSPLSAARLGMQAAHREGLAKEYAAYGKSLRTAVEALKEHYRHALAAPPAALRVPLPWHSADAMWQSAILLHWASLPAGAPLSAYALTHDTLQSIGNTLRATVTRVREELTLGVAQVGHEIANAQKEIDRTANAGGTAGARRQARLTALQVHQKHLVERLQQLVECGGQAGLHLGAHDQPTVPPPHFIGVYPDGAMLRAWSEPVTVETASGALGKALDTAERIERQDDLKLREASIDAARTVIGSLMTTIESSSKLRLASGATLGVNTGAISTGVQKAGQTLAVPVAVQVDAHASRKRQAVVEIARGSHGRDLFIGTDKTVHAAAGFGASVGYDFKVLKNRIRALVGASVVPIDVEKGERVGVMYRAVRQVTQAPAPYADWDAVKYDDATTREAMIALSNWLFRQTTEHREKPVGADDAWNALARHCGDSAGGDLISVGWVDQRKHRLRHKARLGAGVNARVTAPATPVRVGVGVRLTGEVTSRDTTAMRETTGIMRSEQYSQGYGGHMTFRAGLNYSVGKQFYTAPAQDPAAAHPTASAPAGERRSIIQGFNGGTPLAYSKQFAERSHTAKLKTVHLDGQLADRVCYFDKEYKSAKEYLALIRSTQDTWVDMLSRKPGVTVDKARKEFEDYCAMVERHTGPHIVYVVRQRLRPAAAREIEGHLDLANLHRAAGTTGTTGSDTPPAASDRSETPRASAGPGAAPQTAMPRPEAPPRKTSRLPTLLRNQVDKVTARSEKAAVKTLSDTQLGMLTGNPDLSGRMTRAVQREAATRLNAPPAQARAMADAAADAQACEARADAALFAETSWLPDKLAIMETVSKRESRGLSLTVQMQSTSEASGQRELHHLKFS
;
A
#
# COMPACT_ATOMS: atom_id res chain seq x y z
N MET A 1 -21.78 -10.54 -73.85
CA MET A 1 -21.82 -10.76 -72.38
C MET A 1 -20.60 -10.11 -71.76
N LEU A 2 -20.74 -9.40 -70.63
CA LEU A 2 -20.04 -8.12 -70.44
C LEU A 2 -19.02 -8.04 -69.28
N ALA A 3 -17.86 -7.47 -69.60
CA ALA A 3 -17.25 -6.33 -68.88
C ALA A 3 -17.60 -5.03 -69.67
N PRO A 4 -17.18 -3.78 -69.31
CA PRO A 4 -16.43 -3.26 -68.14
C PRO A 4 -17.35 -2.39 -67.23
N ALA A 5 -17.03 -1.31 -66.48
CA ALA A 5 -15.84 -0.47 -66.18
C ALA A 5 -16.00 0.21 -64.78
N GLY A 6 -15.02 0.89 -64.16
CA GLY A 6 -13.60 1.03 -64.51
C GLY A 6 -12.98 2.44 -64.32
N ARG A 7 -12.92 3.02 -63.10
CA ARG A 7 -12.09 4.21 -62.78
C ARG A 7 -11.40 4.12 -61.40
N ALA A 8 -10.32 4.88 -61.22
CA ALA A 8 -9.37 4.83 -60.09
C ALA A 8 -9.02 6.28 -59.60
N PRO A 9 -7.93 6.58 -58.87
CA PRO A 9 -7.07 5.80 -57.97
C PRO A 9 -6.83 6.50 -56.59
N ARG A 10 -6.05 5.88 -55.67
CA ARG A 10 -5.15 6.62 -54.74
C ARG A 10 -4.00 5.74 -54.22
N GLN A 11 -2.94 6.36 -53.72
CA GLN A 11 -1.56 5.82 -53.71
C GLN A 11 -1.25 4.80 -52.60
N ARG A 12 -0.23 3.95 -52.85
CA ARG A 12 0.42 3.05 -51.87
C ARG A 12 1.74 3.65 -51.36
N GLY A 13 2.07 3.38 -50.10
CA GLY A 13 3.37 3.71 -49.49
C GLY A 13 4.45 2.63 -49.67
N LEU A 14 5.72 3.05 -49.62
CA LEU A 14 6.91 2.25 -49.90
C LEU A 14 7.27 1.22 -48.80
N LEU A 15 6.63 0.05 -48.76
CA LEU A 15 7.16 -1.12 -48.01
C LEU A 15 6.90 -2.50 -48.63
N SER A 16 6.21 -2.63 -49.78
CA SER A 16 5.87 -3.93 -50.39
C SER A 16 6.95 -4.49 -51.34
N GLY A 17 8.21 -4.07 -51.20
CA GLY A 17 9.22 -4.14 -52.27
C GLY A 17 10.29 -5.23 -52.18
N LEU A 18 10.34 -6.05 -51.13
CA LEU A 18 11.40 -7.07 -50.94
C LEU A 18 10.81 -8.48 -50.88
N LYS A 19 11.01 -9.25 -51.96
CA LYS A 19 10.68 -10.68 -52.05
C LYS A 19 11.71 -11.51 -51.28
N ALA A 20 11.24 -12.53 -50.57
CA ALA A 20 12.11 -13.57 -50.02
C ALA A 20 12.38 -14.66 -51.07
N ARG A 21 13.66 -14.91 -51.39
CA ARG A 21 14.20 -16.20 -51.87
C ARG A 21 15.72 -16.09 -52.05
N LEU A 22 16.47 -16.70 -51.12
CA LEU A 22 17.78 -17.35 -51.32
C LEU A 22 18.22 -17.91 -49.96
N LEU A 23 17.86 -19.16 -49.71
CA LEU A 23 18.28 -19.94 -48.54
C LEU A 23 19.01 -21.19 -49.04
N PRO A 24 20.35 -21.25 -48.91
CA PRO A 24 21.07 -22.52 -48.83
C PRO A 24 20.68 -23.24 -47.53
N GLY A 25 20.62 -24.57 -47.57
CA GLY A 25 20.24 -25.39 -46.42
C GLY A 25 21.38 -25.70 -45.45
N SER A 26 20.98 -26.14 -44.24
CA SER A 26 21.73 -27.04 -43.34
C SER A 26 23.23 -26.79 -43.12
N SER A 27 23.58 -26.10 -42.03
CA SER A 27 24.35 -26.71 -40.93
C SER A 27 24.37 -25.79 -39.71
N GLU A 28 24.85 -26.31 -38.58
CA GLU A 28 24.68 -25.77 -37.24
C GLU A 28 25.39 -24.42 -37.02
N THR A 29 24.68 -23.45 -36.43
CA THR A 29 25.32 -22.41 -35.59
C THR A 29 24.28 -21.78 -34.65
N GLU A 30 24.04 -22.44 -33.52
CA GLU A 30 23.23 -21.88 -32.44
C GLU A 30 23.92 -20.66 -31.80
N PHE A 31 23.48 -19.43 -32.09
CA PHE A 31 23.76 -18.29 -31.20
C PHE A 31 22.64 -17.24 -31.19
N SER A 32 21.49 -17.60 -30.61
CA SER A 32 20.45 -16.66 -30.16
C SER A 32 19.66 -17.20 -28.96
N THR A 33 20.36 -17.79 -27.99
CA THR A 33 19.76 -18.21 -26.71
C THR A 33 19.22 -16.98 -25.95
N PRO A 34 17.93 -16.96 -25.53
CA PRO A 34 17.33 -15.82 -24.86
C PRO A 34 17.69 -15.79 -23.36
N LEU A 35 18.99 -15.72 -23.06
CA LEU A 35 19.55 -15.77 -21.70
C LEU A 35 18.99 -14.63 -20.84
N GLY A 36 18.19 -15.01 -19.85
CA GLY A 36 17.50 -14.07 -18.98
C GLY A 36 18.37 -13.60 -17.82
N ALA A 37 18.67 -12.30 -17.75
CA ALA A 37 19.39 -11.72 -16.64
C ALA A 37 18.53 -11.75 -15.36
N ARG A 38 18.99 -12.49 -14.35
CA ARG A 38 18.45 -12.55 -12.98
C ARG A 38 19.17 -11.54 -12.09
N LYS A 39 18.44 -10.84 -11.23
CA LYS A 39 18.97 -9.93 -10.21
C LYS A 39 18.31 -10.23 -8.86
N HIS A 40 19.11 -10.21 -7.80
CA HIS A 40 18.70 -10.43 -6.42
C HIS A 40 19.26 -9.29 -5.57
N ALA A 41 18.44 -8.70 -4.71
CA ALA A 41 18.84 -7.72 -3.70
C ALA A 41 18.63 -8.35 -2.32
N GLY A 42 19.73 -8.76 -1.69
CA GLY A 42 19.74 -9.51 -0.43
C GLY A 42 19.56 -11.03 -0.62
N LYS A 43 19.99 -11.78 0.40
CA LYS A 43 19.29 -12.97 0.89
C LYS A 43 18.49 -12.53 2.13
N PRO A 44 17.36 -13.15 2.48
CA PRO A 44 16.69 -12.85 3.75
C PRO A 44 17.59 -13.18 4.95
N VAL A 45 17.43 -12.47 6.06
CA VAL A 45 18.06 -12.80 7.35
C VAL A 45 17.58 -14.18 7.83
N SER A 46 18.51 -15.01 8.30
CA SER A 46 18.22 -16.35 8.81
C SER A 46 18.15 -16.35 10.33
N ALA A 47 17.02 -16.81 10.88
CA ALA A 47 16.88 -17.09 12.31
C ALA A 47 17.84 -18.19 12.77
N ALA A 48 18.10 -19.20 11.94
CA ALA A 48 19.07 -20.27 12.24
C ALA A 48 20.53 -19.76 12.20
N ALA A 49 20.85 -18.72 11.41
CA ALA A 49 22.17 -18.08 11.50
C ALA A 49 22.28 -17.13 12.72
N ALA A 50 21.15 -16.63 13.22
CA ALA A 50 21.08 -15.87 14.48
C ALA A 50 20.95 -16.77 15.72
N TYR A 51 20.81 -18.09 15.54
CA TYR A 51 20.86 -19.10 16.61
C TYR A 51 22.29 -19.24 17.16
N ALA A 52 23.30 -19.10 16.30
CA ALA A 52 24.71 -19.09 16.70
C ALA A 52 24.96 -18.00 17.75
N PRO A 53 25.21 -18.36 19.02
CA PRO A 53 25.25 -17.41 20.10
C PRO A 53 26.64 -16.75 20.18
N PRO A 54 26.74 -15.42 20.34
CA PRO A 54 27.97 -14.84 20.87
C PRO A 54 28.17 -15.30 22.32
N ALA A 55 29.42 -15.26 22.80
CA ALA A 55 29.73 -15.55 24.20
C ALA A 55 28.87 -14.66 25.14
N PRO A 56 28.39 -15.20 26.28
CA PRO A 56 27.49 -14.47 27.16
C PRO A 56 28.23 -13.35 27.90
N SER A 57 28.07 -12.11 27.43
CA SER A 57 28.39 -10.91 28.20
C SER A 57 27.43 -10.81 29.39
N THR A 58 27.91 -11.11 30.60
CA THR A 58 27.14 -10.94 31.84
C THR A 58 27.13 -9.50 32.36
N GLU A 59 28.06 -8.66 31.88
CA GLU A 59 28.14 -7.23 32.18
C GLU A 59 27.39 -6.39 31.13
N SER A 60 26.68 -5.34 31.57
CA SER A 60 26.11 -4.33 30.65
C SER A 60 27.24 -3.46 30.11
N THR A 61 27.27 -3.30 28.79
CA THR A 61 28.32 -2.60 28.04
C THR A 61 27.87 -1.25 27.50
N LEU A 62 26.73 -0.73 28.01
CA LEU A 62 26.16 0.58 27.67
C LEU A 62 27.06 1.76 28.07
N ARG A 63 28.11 1.98 27.27
CA ARG A 63 28.93 3.19 27.33
C ARG A 63 28.13 4.39 26.83
N PRO A 64 28.25 5.57 27.47
CA PRO A 64 27.63 6.80 26.98
C PRO A 64 28.14 7.14 25.58
N ALA A 65 27.30 7.76 24.75
CA ALA A 65 27.62 8.08 23.36
C ALA A 65 28.93 8.90 23.28
N THR A 66 29.92 8.36 22.55
CA THR A 66 31.24 8.99 22.42
C THR A 66 31.14 10.36 21.74
N ALA A 67 32.09 11.27 21.97
CA ALA A 67 32.11 12.59 21.29
C ALA A 67 32.04 12.47 19.74
N GLY A 68 32.64 11.41 19.18
CA GLY A 68 32.56 11.08 17.75
C GLY A 68 31.20 10.55 17.27
N GLU A 69 30.38 9.99 18.18
CA GLU A 69 28.96 9.67 17.95
C GLU A 69 28.07 10.90 18.16
N GLN A 70 28.26 11.69 19.22
CA GLN A 70 27.53 12.94 19.46
C GLN A 70 27.65 13.90 18.28
N ALA A 71 28.87 14.14 17.79
CA ALA A 71 29.10 14.97 16.60
C ALA A 71 28.48 14.38 15.31
N ARG A 72 28.25 13.05 15.25
CA ARG A 72 27.54 12.38 14.15
C ARG A 72 26.03 12.51 14.30
N ALA A 73 25.50 12.39 15.52
CA ALA A 73 24.09 12.61 15.84
C ALA A 73 23.67 14.05 15.51
N ALA A 74 24.44 15.06 15.94
CA ALA A 74 24.16 16.48 15.64
C ALA A 74 24.08 16.75 14.12
N ARG A 75 25.03 16.23 13.34
CA ARG A 75 24.98 16.32 11.86
C ARG A 75 23.76 15.59 11.27
N SER A 76 23.40 14.44 11.82
CA SER A 76 22.20 13.69 11.41
C SER A 76 20.92 14.46 11.74
N GLN A 77 20.81 15.05 12.93
CA GLN A 77 19.67 15.87 13.38
C GLN A 77 19.50 17.11 12.50
N ALA A 78 20.57 17.85 12.20
CA ALA A 78 20.53 18.98 11.27
C ALA A 78 20.06 18.56 9.86
N ALA A 79 20.54 17.41 9.37
CA ALA A 79 20.06 16.84 8.11
C ALA A 79 18.58 16.41 8.18
N THR A 80 18.11 15.89 9.32
CA THR A 80 16.69 15.57 9.58
C THR A 80 15.85 16.84 9.48
N ALA A 81 16.22 17.92 10.18
CA ALA A 81 15.46 19.19 10.18
C ALA A 81 15.34 19.76 8.76
N ALA A 82 16.43 19.78 8.00
CA ALA A 82 16.43 20.17 6.60
C ALA A 82 15.62 19.21 5.69
N LEU A 83 15.38 17.96 6.08
CA LEU A 83 14.46 17.04 5.40
C LEU A 83 13.00 17.26 5.83
N VAL A 84 12.72 17.63 7.09
CA VAL A 84 11.37 17.97 7.58
C VAL A 84 10.83 19.19 6.85
N GLN A 85 11.58 20.29 6.80
CA GLN A 85 11.19 21.52 6.11
C GLN A 85 10.88 21.29 4.61
N ARG A 86 11.70 20.48 3.93
CA ARG A 86 11.44 20.09 2.52
C ARG A 86 10.24 19.14 2.37
N THR A 87 9.91 18.36 3.40
CA THR A 87 8.70 17.51 3.45
C THR A 87 7.44 18.36 3.62
N GLN A 88 7.48 19.40 4.47
CA GLN A 88 6.41 20.38 4.66
C GLN A 88 6.10 21.13 3.36
N HIS A 89 7.10 21.80 2.78
CA HIS A 89 6.93 22.53 1.53
C HIS A 89 6.49 21.61 0.37
N GLY A 90 6.95 20.35 0.37
CA GLY A 90 6.53 19.33 -0.58
C GLY A 90 5.07 18.87 -0.42
N LEU A 91 4.57 18.79 0.82
CA LEU A 91 3.16 18.47 1.11
C LEU A 91 2.22 19.61 0.69
N GLN A 92 2.60 20.86 0.94
CA GLN A 92 1.87 22.06 0.49
C GLN A 92 1.68 22.04 -1.04
N GLN A 93 2.77 21.85 -1.79
CA GLN A 93 2.71 21.68 -3.25
C GLN A 93 1.84 20.51 -3.71
N LEU A 94 1.70 19.43 -2.92
CA LEU A 94 0.83 18.28 -3.23
C LEU A 94 -0.65 18.56 -2.93
N ARG A 95 -0.93 19.32 -1.88
CA ARG A 95 -2.29 19.76 -1.52
C ARG A 95 -2.83 20.79 -2.51
N GLY A 96 -1.94 21.53 -3.17
CA GLY A 96 -2.26 22.61 -4.11
C GLY A 96 -2.37 23.97 -3.44
N THR A 97 -1.99 24.06 -2.16
CA THR A 97 -1.84 25.34 -1.46
C THR A 97 -0.66 26.09 -2.08
N ALA A 98 -0.78 27.41 -2.25
CA ALA A 98 0.38 28.24 -2.49
C ALA A 98 1.40 28.06 -1.34
N PRO A 99 2.71 28.25 -1.56
CA PRO A 99 3.64 28.30 -0.43
C PRO A 99 3.15 29.39 0.53
N SER A 100 2.85 28.99 1.77
CA SER A 100 2.34 29.91 2.77
C SER A 100 3.49 30.83 3.19
N HIS A 101 3.64 31.93 2.46
CA HIS A 101 4.30 33.11 2.98
C HIS A 101 3.56 33.47 4.25
N ALA A 102 4.26 33.43 5.39
CA ALA A 102 3.70 33.87 6.65
C ALA A 102 3.06 35.24 6.43
N ALA A 103 1.79 35.39 6.79
CA ALA A 103 1.05 36.63 6.55
C ALA A 103 1.88 37.79 7.13
N PRO A 104 2.16 38.85 6.34
CA PRO A 104 2.94 39.98 6.84
C PRO A 104 2.25 40.50 8.11
N PRO A 105 3.01 40.91 9.14
CA PRO A 105 2.46 41.31 10.43
C PRO A 105 1.39 42.37 10.19
N ALA A 106 0.14 41.99 10.49
CA ALA A 106 -1.01 42.73 10.00
C ALA A 106 -1.08 44.09 10.68
N ALA A 107 -1.35 45.15 9.89
CA ALA A 107 -1.54 46.49 10.43
C ALA A 107 -2.69 46.48 11.47
N PRO A 108 -2.58 47.23 12.59
CA PRO A 108 -3.42 47.04 13.77
C PRO A 108 -4.93 47.09 13.52
N ASP A 109 -5.38 47.83 12.51
CA ASP A 109 -6.80 48.03 12.17
C ASP A 109 -7.38 46.99 11.18
N THR A 110 -6.76 45.80 11.04
CA THR A 110 -7.18 44.78 10.07
C THR A 110 -7.99 43.63 10.68
N ARG A 111 -9.06 43.23 9.97
CA ARG A 111 -9.94 42.08 10.27
C ARG A 111 -9.12 40.85 10.66
N GLN A 112 -9.38 40.26 11.84
CA GLN A 112 -8.74 39.01 12.21
C GLN A 112 -9.29 37.85 11.38
N PRO A 113 -8.44 36.94 10.85
CA PRO A 113 -8.89 35.85 10.02
C PRO A 113 -9.66 34.80 10.83
N MET A 114 -10.80 34.36 10.30
CA MET A 114 -11.65 33.34 10.93
C MET A 114 -10.88 32.01 10.99
N THR A 115 -10.50 31.65 12.21
CA THR A 115 -9.66 30.49 12.54
C THR A 115 -10.15 29.86 13.84
N VAL A 116 -9.78 28.61 14.12
CA VAL A 116 -10.15 27.95 15.39
C VAL A 116 -9.56 28.75 16.58
N PRO A 117 -10.39 29.22 17.53
CA PRO A 117 -9.91 30.00 18.67
C PRO A 117 -9.11 29.16 19.68
N THR A 118 -8.03 29.72 20.22
CA THR A 118 -7.23 29.08 21.28
C THR A 118 -7.68 29.48 22.69
N SER A 119 -8.62 30.43 22.84
CA SER A 119 -9.13 30.90 24.13
C SER A 119 -10.57 31.42 24.05
N THR A 120 -11.28 31.46 25.20
CA THR A 120 -12.64 32.02 25.34
C THR A 120 -12.72 33.47 24.85
N GLN A 121 -11.69 34.28 25.13
CA GLN A 121 -11.66 35.69 24.72
C GLN A 121 -11.53 35.84 23.21
N GLN A 122 -10.72 34.98 22.56
CA GLN A 122 -10.61 34.95 21.11
C GLN A 122 -11.92 34.45 20.46
N TYR A 123 -12.57 33.41 21.02
CA TYR A 123 -13.85 32.90 20.54
C TYR A 123 -14.94 33.99 20.55
N ARG A 124 -15.14 34.66 21.68
CA ARG A 124 -16.13 35.77 21.78
C ARG A 124 -15.81 36.92 20.82
N ARG A 125 -14.54 37.32 20.69
CA ARG A 125 -14.12 38.36 19.73
C ARG A 125 -14.40 37.98 18.28
N LEU A 126 -14.11 36.74 17.88
CA LEU A 126 -14.37 36.28 16.51
C LEU A 126 -15.87 36.16 16.22
N LEU A 127 -16.70 35.74 17.19
CA LEU A 127 -18.17 35.77 17.04
C LEU A 127 -18.70 37.20 16.90
N ALA A 128 -18.30 38.12 17.78
CA ALA A 128 -18.69 39.53 17.70
C ALA A 128 -18.26 40.17 16.37
N GLN A 129 -17.04 39.88 15.89
CA GLN A 129 -16.57 40.31 14.58
C GLN A 129 -17.40 39.72 13.41
N ARG A 130 -17.96 38.51 13.57
CA ARG A 130 -18.66 37.78 12.51
C ARG A 130 -20.17 38.02 12.45
N PHE A 131 -20.77 38.47 13.55
CA PHE A 131 -22.18 38.85 13.68
C PHE A 131 -22.36 40.36 13.96
N ALA A 132 -21.37 41.18 13.60
CA ALA A 132 -21.38 42.64 13.79
C ALA A 132 -22.48 43.40 13.02
N ALA A 133 -23.28 42.70 12.21
CA ALA A 133 -24.48 43.24 11.54
C ALA A 133 -25.77 43.07 12.37
N SER A 134 -25.74 42.29 13.45
CA SER A 134 -26.89 42.09 14.33
C SER A 134 -27.17 43.36 15.16
N PRO A 135 -28.42 43.87 15.19
CA PRO A 135 -28.76 45.06 15.95
C PRO A 135 -28.90 44.79 17.47
N ASP A 136 -29.02 43.53 17.89
CA ASP A 136 -29.07 43.14 19.30
C ASP A 136 -27.73 42.57 19.77
N THR A 137 -27.10 43.26 20.73
CA THR A 137 -25.88 42.79 21.39
C THR A 137 -26.12 41.58 22.30
N GLY A 138 -27.32 41.42 22.85
CA GLY A 138 -27.70 40.28 23.70
C GLY A 138 -27.78 38.97 22.93
N ALA A 139 -28.35 38.99 21.71
CA ALA A 139 -28.40 37.84 20.80
C ALA A 139 -27.03 37.23 20.52
N VAL A 140 -25.97 38.05 20.38
CA VAL A 140 -24.60 37.56 20.12
C VAL A 140 -24.06 36.76 21.32
N ASP A 141 -24.27 37.24 22.55
CA ASP A 141 -23.84 36.51 23.75
C ASP A 141 -24.71 35.25 24.02
N HIS A 142 -26.02 35.32 23.73
CA HIS A 142 -26.90 34.15 23.83
C HIS A 142 -26.54 33.07 22.79
N LEU A 143 -26.25 33.46 21.55
CA LEU A 143 -25.75 32.57 20.49
C LEU A 143 -24.38 31.98 20.85
N SER A 144 -23.46 32.80 21.37
CA SER A 144 -22.15 32.38 21.88
C SER A 144 -22.28 31.29 22.96
N ALA A 145 -23.21 31.46 23.92
CA ALA A 145 -23.51 30.48 24.96
C ALA A 145 -24.16 29.20 24.41
N ARG A 146 -25.18 29.34 23.53
CA ARG A 146 -25.87 28.22 22.87
C ARG A 146 -24.90 27.35 22.08
N LEU A 147 -24.00 27.96 21.32
CA LEU A 147 -22.98 27.27 20.52
C LEU A 147 -21.85 26.69 21.39
N ALA A 148 -21.51 27.31 22.53
CA ALA A 148 -20.52 26.76 23.46
C ALA A 148 -20.96 25.43 24.11
N ALA A 149 -22.27 25.15 24.15
CA ALA A 149 -22.80 23.85 24.58
C ALA A 149 -22.56 22.72 23.54
N LEU A 150 -22.27 23.05 22.28
CA LEU A 150 -21.88 22.09 21.23
C LEU A 150 -20.39 21.71 21.30
N ALA A 151 -19.65 22.20 22.30
CA ALA A 151 -18.29 21.75 22.57
C ALA A 151 -18.34 20.34 23.21
N PRO A 152 -17.71 19.31 22.61
CA PRO A 152 -17.83 17.94 23.10
C PRO A 152 -17.23 17.81 24.52
N ALA A 153 -17.90 17.07 25.40
CA ALA A 153 -17.53 16.96 26.82
C ALA A 153 -16.06 16.57 27.04
N ALA A 154 -15.51 15.68 26.19
CA ALA A 154 -14.11 15.27 26.24
C ALA A 154 -13.10 16.42 25.99
N ALA A 155 -13.50 17.51 25.33
CA ALA A 155 -12.62 18.67 25.11
C ALA A 155 -12.41 19.53 26.39
N GLN A 156 -13.18 19.30 27.46
CA GLN A 156 -12.98 20.01 28.73
C GLN A 156 -11.69 19.57 29.46
N ALA A 157 -11.22 18.35 29.23
CA ALA A 157 -10.00 17.79 29.83
C ALA A 157 -8.74 17.93 28.96
N ALA A 158 -8.89 18.28 27.67
CA ALA A 158 -7.82 18.14 26.66
C ALA A 158 -7.02 19.43 26.36
N GLY A 159 -7.38 20.55 26.97
CA GLY A 159 -6.80 21.87 26.70
C GLY A 159 -7.65 22.74 25.77
N ALA A 160 -7.34 24.04 25.76
CA ALA A 160 -8.22 25.08 25.23
C ALA A 160 -8.54 25.08 23.71
N PRO A 161 -7.62 24.75 22.76
CA PRO A 161 -7.86 25.04 21.34
C PRO A 161 -8.93 24.15 20.68
N HIS A 162 -9.04 22.87 21.08
CA HIS A 162 -10.02 21.96 20.46
C HIS A 162 -11.47 22.31 20.86
N ARG A 163 -11.67 22.95 22.03
CA ARG A 163 -12.99 23.25 22.60
C ARG A 163 -13.88 24.09 21.68
N TYR A 164 -13.28 24.94 20.86
CA TYR A 164 -14.00 25.89 20.01
C TYR A 164 -14.14 25.45 18.54
N ALA A 165 -13.62 24.28 18.16
CA ALA A 165 -13.64 23.79 16.78
C ALA A 165 -15.06 23.53 16.23
N ARG A 166 -15.89 22.73 16.91
CA ARG A 166 -17.31 22.56 16.51
C ARG A 166 -18.11 23.87 16.65
N PRO A 167 -18.05 24.61 17.78
CA PRO A 167 -18.79 25.88 17.92
C PRO A 167 -18.51 26.91 16.82
N ILE A 168 -17.24 27.15 16.44
CA ILE A 168 -16.91 28.14 15.40
C ILE A 168 -17.30 27.66 13.99
N LEU A 169 -17.28 26.35 13.73
CA LEU A 169 -17.72 25.77 12.47
C LEU A 169 -19.24 25.91 12.27
N VAL A 170 -20.02 25.70 13.33
CA VAL A 170 -21.48 25.91 13.31
C VAL A 170 -21.81 27.41 13.22
N ALA A 171 -21.09 28.27 13.97
CA ALA A 171 -21.22 29.73 13.86
C ALA A 171 -21.01 30.22 12.42
N GLU A 172 -19.94 29.78 11.76
CA GLU A 172 -19.59 30.17 10.39
C GLU A 172 -20.55 29.59 9.34
N ALA A 173 -21.24 28.48 9.62
CA ALA A 173 -22.31 27.96 8.78
C ALA A 173 -23.59 28.82 8.90
N LEU A 174 -24.04 29.09 10.13
CA LEU A 174 -25.20 29.93 10.43
C LEU A 174 -25.04 31.36 9.92
N ALA A 175 -23.86 31.95 10.12
CA ALA A 175 -23.54 33.31 9.68
C ALA A 175 -23.79 33.53 8.17
N ARG A 176 -23.74 32.47 7.36
CA ARG A 176 -23.92 32.53 5.90
C ARG A 176 -25.34 32.21 5.43
N THR A 177 -26.11 31.46 6.22
CA THR A 177 -27.52 31.18 5.93
C THR A 177 -28.44 32.24 6.53
N CYS A 178 -28.00 32.92 7.58
CA CYS A 178 -28.73 33.92 8.37
C CYS A 178 -28.21 35.36 8.15
N GLY A 179 -27.49 35.63 7.04
CA GLY A 179 -27.12 36.99 6.63
C GLY A 179 -26.24 37.79 7.61
N HIS A 180 -25.44 37.12 8.45
CA HIS A 180 -24.67 37.71 9.56
C HIS A 180 -25.49 38.30 10.73
N ASP A 181 -26.79 38.00 10.84
CA ASP A 181 -27.59 38.29 12.04
C ASP A 181 -27.56 37.13 13.05
N ALA A 182 -27.44 37.47 14.34
CA ALA A 182 -27.43 36.51 15.45
C ALA A 182 -28.85 36.06 15.84
N SER A 183 -29.86 36.93 15.69
CA SER A 183 -31.26 36.61 16.05
C SER A 183 -31.88 35.60 15.07
N ALA A 184 -31.67 35.77 13.77
CA ALA A 184 -31.99 34.77 12.75
C ALA A 184 -31.23 33.45 12.99
N ALA A 185 -29.93 33.50 13.33
CA ALA A 185 -29.15 32.30 13.64
C ALA A 185 -29.71 31.51 14.84
N LEU A 186 -30.31 32.17 15.83
CA LEU A 186 -31.00 31.51 16.95
C LEU A 186 -32.31 30.83 16.53
N ARG A 187 -33.10 31.44 15.63
CA ARG A 187 -34.33 30.80 15.10
C ARG A 187 -34.01 29.60 14.21
N VAL A 188 -33.01 29.71 13.34
CA VAL A 188 -32.54 28.61 12.49
C VAL A 188 -31.97 27.44 13.31
N LEU A 189 -31.31 27.72 14.43
CA LEU A 189 -30.92 26.67 15.40
C LEU A 189 -32.10 25.99 16.10
N ALA A 190 -33.25 26.67 16.24
CA ALA A 190 -34.46 26.06 16.80
C ALA A 190 -35.13 25.12 15.78
N SER A 191 -35.37 25.59 14.55
CA SER A 191 -35.96 24.78 13.45
C SER A 191 -35.15 23.51 13.14
N LEU A 192 -33.81 23.59 13.17
CA LEU A 192 -32.92 22.43 13.06
C LEU A 192 -33.17 21.34 14.13
N ALA A 193 -33.60 21.74 15.34
CA ALA A 193 -33.83 20.83 16.46
C ALA A 193 -35.28 20.32 16.59
N SER A 194 -36.27 21.07 16.07
CA SER A 194 -37.70 20.75 16.15
C SER A 194 -38.25 20.08 14.88
N GLU A 195 -37.92 20.62 13.70
CA GLU A 195 -38.69 20.41 12.46
C GLU A 195 -37.97 19.54 11.43
N THR A 196 -36.64 19.70 11.28
CA THR A 196 -35.91 19.00 10.21
C THR A 196 -35.78 17.50 10.50
N ARG A 197 -36.73 16.70 10.03
CA ARG A 197 -36.71 15.23 10.06
C ARG A 197 -36.31 14.64 8.71
N LEU A 198 -35.51 13.58 8.75
CA LEU A 198 -35.10 12.79 7.58
C LEU A 198 -35.56 11.33 7.78
N ASP A 199 -36.88 11.17 7.87
CA ASP A 199 -37.58 9.89 8.01
C ASP A 199 -38.43 9.57 6.75
N ALA A 200 -39.15 8.44 6.78
CA ALA A 200 -39.95 8.01 5.63
C ALA A 200 -41.13 8.95 5.31
N ALA A 201 -41.65 9.71 6.28
CA ALA A 201 -42.75 10.64 6.06
C ALA A 201 -42.32 11.85 5.20
N ALA A 202 -41.07 12.32 5.39
CA ALA A 202 -40.47 13.38 4.59
C ALA A 202 -40.34 13.06 3.07
N PHE A 203 -40.51 11.80 2.67
CA PHE A 203 -40.38 11.33 1.28
C PHE A 203 -41.62 10.61 0.73
N ALA A 204 -42.73 10.58 1.47
CA ALA A 204 -43.96 9.92 1.05
C ALA A 204 -44.67 10.68 -0.11
N PRO A 205 -45.32 9.96 -1.06
CA PRO A 205 -46.27 10.59 -1.98
C PRO A 205 -47.52 11.06 -1.19
N PRO A 206 -48.22 12.12 -1.64
CA PRO A 206 -49.50 12.46 -1.05
C PRO A 206 -50.49 11.32 -1.31
N LYS A 207 -51.25 10.91 -0.29
CA LYS A 207 -52.48 10.15 -0.52
C LYS A 207 -53.41 11.09 -1.30
N HIS A 208 -53.75 10.74 -2.53
CA HIS A 208 -54.89 11.36 -3.19
C HIS A 208 -56.16 10.88 -2.46
N THR A 209 -56.66 11.70 -1.54
CA THR A 209 -58.05 11.63 -1.09
C THR A 209 -58.93 11.86 -2.32
N ALA A 210 -59.44 10.77 -2.90
CA ALA A 210 -60.32 10.82 -4.06
C ALA A 210 -61.65 11.47 -3.65
N GLN A 211 -61.74 12.78 -3.89
CA GLN A 211 -62.94 13.57 -3.63
C GLN A 211 -64.07 12.97 -4.47
N ALA A 212 -65.10 12.44 -3.80
CA ALA A 212 -66.07 11.56 -4.44
C ALA A 212 -66.89 12.30 -5.52
N PRO A 213 -66.87 11.86 -6.79
CA PRO A 213 -67.83 12.33 -7.77
C PRO A 213 -69.21 11.72 -7.45
N ALA A 214 -70.27 12.49 -7.65
CA ALA A 214 -71.62 12.00 -7.41
C ALA A 214 -72.03 10.92 -8.44
N SER A 215 -72.59 9.82 -7.94
CA SER A 215 -73.41 8.86 -8.68
C SER A 215 -74.68 9.52 -9.26
N PRO A 216 -75.45 8.90 -10.19
CA PRO A 216 -75.38 7.48 -10.62
C PRO A 216 -75.52 7.19 -12.14
N ALA A 217 -75.13 5.99 -12.57
CA ALA A 217 -75.87 5.19 -13.56
C ALA A 217 -75.39 3.71 -13.62
N ARG A 218 -76.36 2.78 -13.56
CA ARG A 218 -76.54 1.44 -14.23
C ARG A 218 -75.29 0.76 -14.88
N SER A 219 -75.06 -0.56 -14.79
CA SER A 219 -76.02 -1.68 -14.61
C SER A 219 -75.40 -3.00 -14.07
N SER A 220 -76.10 -3.64 -13.12
CA SER A 220 -76.40 -5.09 -13.00
C SER A 220 -75.46 -6.22 -13.50
N ALA A 221 -74.94 -7.01 -12.55
CA ALA A 221 -75.07 -8.49 -12.40
C ALA A 221 -74.52 -8.86 -10.99
N SER A 222 -75.26 -9.46 -10.05
CA SER A 222 -75.87 -10.82 -9.99
C SER A 222 -74.82 -11.94 -10.00
N SER A 223 -74.80 -12.92 -9.09
CA SER A 223 -75.78 -13.41 -8.08
C SER A 223 -75.32 -13.16 -6.61
N ASP A 224 -76.13 -13.07 -5.55
CA ASP A 224 -77.33 -13.82 -5.09
C ASP A 224 -76.97 -15.25 -4.60
N THR A 225 -77.41 -15.78 -3.44
CA THR A 225 -78.29 -15.32 -2.32
C THR A 225 -77.47 -14.97 -1.04
N GLY A 226 -77.93 -14.77 0.21
CA GLY A 226 -79.22 -14.79 0.97
C GLY A 226 -78.92 -14.31 2.44
N VAL A 227 -79.79 -13.81 3.33
CA VAL A 227 -81.24 -13.92 3.66
C VAL A 227 -81.58 -15.18 4.49
N ASP A 228 -82.04 -15.18 5.76
CA ASP A 228 -82.19 -14.16 6.85
C ASP A 228 -82.52 -14.91 8.21
N THR A 229 -82.90 -14.41 9.42
CA THR A 229 -83.36 -13.09 9.96
C THR A 229 -83.21 -13.02 11.52
N VAL A 230 -82.77 -11.88 12.07
CA VAL A 230 -83.35 -11.06 13.20
C VAL A 230 -83.70 -11.64 14.62
N THR A 231 -83.35 -10.87 15.68
CA THR A 231 -83.79 -10.90 17.14
C THR A 231 -83.40 -12.10 18.04
N MET A 232 -83.33 -12.02 19.39
CA MET A 232 -83.62 -10.99 20.45
C MET A 232 -82.52 -11.03 21.58
N PRO A 233 -82.52 -10.16 22.63
CA PRO A 233 -81.42 -10.00 23.61
C PRO A 233 -81.60 -10.72 24.98
N GLU A 234 -80.66 -10.44 25.91
CA GLU A 234 -80.64 -10.76 27.37
C GLU A 234 -80.40 -12.26 27.72
N ASP A 235 -79.64 -12.65 28.74
CA ASP A 235 -78.93 -11.89 29.80
C ASP A 235 -77.69 -12.64 30.37
N SER A 236 -76.95 -11.97 31.27
CA SER A 236 -76.03 -12.47 32.32
C SER A 236 -74.57 -12.89 32.01
N ASP A 237 -73.75 -12.48 32.98
CA ASP A 237 -72.47 -13.02 33.47
C ASP A 237 -71.14 -12.66 32.76
N ALA A 238 -70.14 -12.34 33.60
CA ALA A 238 -68.96 -11.56 33.23
C ALA A 238 -67.64 -12.38 33.22
N PRO A 239 -66.71 -12.09 32.29
CA PRO A 239 -65.35 -12.63 32.31
C PRO A 239 -64.32 -11.65 32.89
N ASP A 240 -63.35 -12.18 33.66
CA ASP A 240 -62.09 -11.47 33.94
C ASP A 240 -61.32 -11.19 32.65
N GLY A 241 -60.98 -9.92 32.41
CA GLY A 241 -60.46 -9.46 31.12
C GLY A 241 -58.93 -9.49 30.99
N PRO A 242 -58.34 -10.17 29.97
CA PRO A 242 -57.00 -9.85 29.51
C PRO A 242 -57.02 -8.52 28.69
N PRO A 243 -55.97 -7.68 28.76
CA PRO A 243 -55.99 -6.36 28.13
C PRO A 243 -55.88 -6.43 26.59
N PRO A 244 -56.72 -5.70 25.84
CA PRO A 244 -56.72 -5.70 24.37
C PRO A 244 -55.65 -4.77 23.75
N SER A 245 -55.24 -5.10 22.53
CA SER A 245 -54.26 -4.34 21.74
C SER A 245 -54.76 -2.94 21.31
N PRO A 246 -53.99 -1.86 21.51
CA PRO A 246 -54.36 -0.52 21.06
C PRO A 246 -54.01 -0.30 19.58
N SER A 247 -54.90 -0.67 18.66
CA SER A 247 -54.73 -0.44 17.21
C SER A 247 -55.96 0.18 16.53
N ALA A 248 -56.46 1.30 17.06
CA ALA A 248 -57.62 2.02 16.51
C ALA A 248 -57.51 3.57 16.52
N HIS A 249 -56.91 4.18 17.55
CA HIS A 249 -56.99 5.65 17.73
C HIS A 249 -55.97 6.50 16.94
N ALA A 250 -54.93 5.90 16.36
CA ALA A 250 -53.82 6.64 15.72
C ALA A 250 -54.19 7.38 14.40
N SER A 251 -55.42 7.24 13.91
CA SER A 251 -55.83 7.75 12.59
C SER A 251 -56.57 9.10 12.63
N ALA A 252 -57.14 9.50 13.77
CA ALA A 252 -58.01 10.69 13.87
C ALA A 252 -57.23 11.98 14.21
N GLU A 253 -56.28 11.91 15.15
CA GLU A 253 -55.46 13.06 15.54
C GLU A 253 -54.40 13.43 14.49
N ALA A 254 -54.15 12.55 13.52
CA ALA A 254 -53.16 12.74 12.47
C ALA A 254 -53.53 13.89 11.51
N GLU A 255 -54.78 14.01 11.08
CA GLU A 255 -55.16 15.02 10.07
C GLU A 255 -55.12 16.45 10.66
N VAL A 256 -55.50 16.63 11.92
CA VAL A 256 -55.39 17.93 12.63
C VAL A 256 -53.92 18.33 12.87
N PHE A 257 -53.00 17.37 12.99
CA PHE A 257 -51.57 17.64 13.17
C PHE A 257 -50.87 18.11 11.88
N PHE A 258 -51.34 17.72 10.68
CA PHE A 258 -50.64 18.06 9.44
C PHE A 258 -50.88 19.51 8.95
N ASP A 259 -52.01 20.13 9.28
CA ASP A 259 -52.21 21.57 9.02
C ASP A 259 -51.33 22.45 9.94
N ALA A 260 -51.07 22.00 11.17
CA ALA A 260 -50.18 22.70 12.12
C ALA A 260 -48.71 22.75 11.67
N LEU A 261 -48.30 21.93 10.70
CA LEU A 261 -46.95 21.93 10.13
C LEU A 261 -46.70 23.04 9.09
N ASN A 262 -47.74 23.79 8.69
CA ASN A 262 -47.62 24.96 7.82
C ASN A 262 -47.59 26.30 8.57
N THR A 263 -47.69 26.30 9.91
CA THR A 263 -48.08 27.51 10.69
C THR A 263 -47.18 27.87 11.87
N LEU A 264 -45.99 27.24 12.05
CA LEU A 264 -45.11 27.49 13.21
C LEU A 264 -43.64 27.87 12.92
N SER A 265 -43.22 27.95 11.66
CA SER A 265 -41.95 28.58 11.25
C SER A 265 -42.11 29.28 9.91
N GLU A 266 -41.47 30.45 9.75
CA GLU A 266 -41.40 31.15 8.47
C GLU A 266 -40.66 30.28 7.42
N PRO A 267 -41.12 30.22 6.15
CA PRO A 267 -40.54 29.34 5.15
C PRO A 267 -39.07 29.67 4.84
N GLU A 268 -38.63 30.92 5.07
CA GLU A 268 -37.25 31.35 4.91
C GLU A 268 -36.31 30.74 5.98
N ASP A 269 -36.76 30.65 7.24
CA ASP A 269 -35.98 30.09 8.35
C ASP A 269 -35.85 28.56 8.20
N ALA A 270 -36.91 27.86 7.78
CA ALA A 270 -36.85 26.44 7.44
C ALA A 270 -35.91 26.17 6.23
N GLY A 271 -35.96 27.02 5.21
CA GLY A 271 -35.03 26.99 4.09
C GLY A 271 -33.58 27.30 4.51
N ALA A 272 -33.37 28.16 5.50
CA ALA A 272 -32.06 28.45 6.09
C ALA A 272 -31.54 27.29 6.95
N ALA A 273 -32.39 26.61 7.71
CA ALA A 273 -32.06 25.38 8.43
C ALA A 273 -31.59 24.28 7.46
N TRP A 274 -32.35 24.02 6.40
CA TRP A 274 -31.99 23.03 5.37
C TRP A 274 -30.66 23.36 4.67
N ARG A 275 -30.39 24.64 4.35
CA ARG A 275 -29.10 25.10 3.82
C ARG A 275 -27.95 24.94 4.84
N THR A 276 -28.21 25.16 6.13
CA THR A 276 -27.22 24.99 7.20
C THR A 276 -26.82 23.52 7.35
N ALA A 277 -27.78 22.60 7.31
CA ALA A 277 -27.52 21.17 7.31
C ALA A 277 -26.70 20.70 6.09
N GLN A 278 -27.02 21.21 4.88
CA GLN A 278 -26.22 20.94 3.68
C GLN A 278 -24.75 21.40 3.81
N LEU A 279 -24.52 22.60 4.37
CA LEU A 279 -23.16 23.13 4.58
C LEU A 279 -22.38 22.32 5.62
N LEU A 280 -23.00 21.98 6.75
CA LEU A 280 -22.35 21.21 7.82
C LEU A 280 -22.00 19.79 7.38
N ALA A 281 -22.89 19.12 6.63
CA ALA A 281 -22.68 17.75 6.13
C ALA A 281 -21.51 17.60 5.14
N ARG A 282 -20.89 18.70 4.67
CA ARG A 282 -19.64 18.68 3.88
C ARG A 282 -18.40 18.24 4.66
N SER A 283 -18.44 18.39 5.98
CA SER A 283 -17.32 18.27 6.91
C SER A 283 -17.60 17.18 7.94
N HIS A 284 -16.57 16.58 8.55
CA HIS A 284 -16.85 15.57 9.57
C HIS A 284 -17.29 16.22 10.88
N GLY A 285 -16.61 17.27 11.35
CA GLY A 285 -16.99 17.98 12.57
C GLY A 285 -18.38 18.64 12.49
N GLY A 286 -18.80 19.08 11.30
CA GLY A 286 -20.15 19.57 11.06
C GLY A 286 -21.20 18.47 10.99
N LEU A 287 -20.84 17.28 10.50
CA LEU A 287 -21.73 16.10 10.49
C LEU A 287 -21.90 15.51 11.90
N GLU A 288 -20.88 15.55 12.75
CA GLU A 288 -21.03 15.28 14.19
C GLU A 288 -21.95 16.31 14.86
N ALA A 289 -21.72 17.60 14.63
CA ALA A 289 -22.61 18.65 15.16
C ALA A 289 -24.06 18.52 14.67
N LEU A 290 -24.28 18.00 13.46
CA LEU A 290 -25.61 17.64 12.95
C LEU A 290 -26.24 16.46 13.70
N CYS A 291 -25.46 15.50 14.19
CA CYS A 291 -25.98 14.43 15.06
C CYS A 291 -26.42 14.97 16.42
N ASP A 292 -25.69 15.96 16.94
CA ASP A 292 -25.99 16.62 18.20
C ASP A 292 -27.21 17.59 18.09
N LEU A 293 -27.52 18.06 16.87
CA LEU A 293 -28.62 19.00 16.59
C LEU A 293 -29.91 18.36 16.02
N MET A 294 -29.81 17.35 15.16
CA MET A 294 -30.95 16.75 14.44
C MET A 294 -31.30 15.33 14.90
N ARG A 295 -32.59 15.01 14.94
CA ARG A 295 -33.10 13.64 15.19
C ARG A 295 -32.95 12.74 13.96
N LEU A 296 -31.75 12.20 13.75
CA LEU A 296 -31.42 11.31 12.63
C LEU A 296 -31.91 9.86 12.84
N PRO A 297 -32.13 9.08 11.75
CA PRO A 297 -32.53 7.67 11.85
C PRO A 297 -31.59 6.81 12.70
N GLN A 298 -32.16 5.88 13.47
CA GLN A 298 -31.39 4.93 14.30
C GLN A 298 -30.83 3.75 13.48
N ILE A 299 -31.48 3.36 12.39
CA ILE A 299 -30.99 2.29 11.51
C ILE A 299 -29.73 2.79 10.77
N PRO A 300 -28.56 2.13 10.90
CA PRO A 300 -27.31 2.63 10.31
C PRO A 300 -27.38 2.84 8.80
N ALA A 301 -28.07 1.96 8.07
CA ALA A 301 -28.25 2.10 6.61
C ALA A 301 -29.01 3.39 6.24
N HIS A 302 -30.08 3.72 6.96
CA HIS A 302 -30.88 4.93 6.74
C HIS A 302 -30.09 6.19 7.14
N ARG A 303 -29.29 6.12 8.21
CA ARG A 303 -28.40 7.21 8.63
C ARG A 303 -27.35 7.54 7.55
N HIS A 304 -26.72 6.54 6.96
CA HIS A 304 -25.81 6.75 5.82
C HIS A 304 -26.53 7.29 4.58
N ALA A 305 -27.76 6.86 4.31
CA ALA A 305 -28.58 7.40 3.21
C ALA A 305 -28.91 8.89 3.43
N ALA A 306 -29.30 9.31 4.64
CA ALA A 306 -29.55 10.71 5.00
C ALA A 306 -28.31 11.60 4.75
N TYR A 307 -27.11 11.14 5.13
CA TYR A 307 -25.86 11.86 4.85
C TYR A 307 -25.54 11.92 3.35
N ALA A 308 -25.75 10.82 2.62
CA ALA A 308 -25.55 10.77 1.18
C ALA A 308 -26.51 11.73 0.45
N PHE A 309 -27.75 11.82 0.91
CA PHE A 309 -28.76 12.76 0.40
C PHE A 309 -28.35 14.23 0.63
N LEU A 310 -28.00 14.60 1.87
CA LEU A 310 -27.55 15.96 2.22
C LEU A 310 -26.34 16.40 1.40
N GLN A 311 -25.33 15.54 1.26
CA GLN A 311 -24.13 15.84 0.49
C GLN A 311 -24.38 15.88 -1.02
N ALA A 312 -25.30 15.06 -1.54
CA ALA A 312 -25.69 15.10 -2.95
C ALA A 312 -26.48 16.38 -3.27
N ALA A 313 -27.39 16.77 -2.37
CA ALA A 313 -28.15 18.01 -2.46
C ALA A 313 -27.23 19.24 -2.54
N ASP A 314 -26.27 19.34 -1.60
CA ASP A 314 -25.28 20.40 -1.54
C ASP A 314 -24.41 20.53 -2.81
N ARG A 315 -24.11 19.41 -3.48
CA ARG A 315 -23.41 19.42 -4.76
C ARG A 315 -24.29 19.97 -5.89
N LEU A 316 -25.57 19.58 -5.94
CA LEU A 316 -26.49 19.98 -6.99
C LEU A 316 -26.91 21.44 -6.90
N GLN A 317 -27.13 21.98 -5.69
CA GLN A 317 -27.48 23.41 -5.52
C GLN A 317 -26.39 24.35 -6.05
N ARG A 318 -25.10 23.94 -6.02
CA ARG A 318 -23.99 24.71 -6.58
C ARG A 318 -23.98 24.84 -8.12
N GLY A 319 -24.81 24.06 -8.82
CA GLY A 319 -24.99 24.13 -10.28
C GLY A 319 -26.29 24.80 -10.74
N ALA A 320 -27.15 25.21 -9.80
CA ALA A 320 -28.53 25.61 -10.08
C ALA A 320 -28.74 27.13 -10.08
N ALA A 321 -29.68 27.61 -10.91
CA ALA A 321 -30.08 29.02 -10.94
C ALA A 321 -31.06 29.33 -9.78
N GLY A 322 -30.53 29.42 -8.56
CA GLY A 322 -31.29 29.62 -7.32
C GLY A 322 -31.43 28.33 -6.48
N PRO A 323 -31.60 28.45 -5.15
CA PRO A 323 -31.69 27.32 -4.22
C PRO A 323 -32.94 26.45 -4.46
N ALA A 324 -33.11 25.42 -3.64
CA ALA A 324 -34.35 24.66 -3.54
C ALA A 324 -34.65 24.39 -2.06
N ASP A 325 -35.84 24.79 -1.63
CA ASP A 325 -36.15 25.03 -0.22
C ASP A 325 -36.68 23.78 0.50
N SER A 326 -36.94 22.70 -0.26
CA SER A 326 -37.32 21.40 0.29
C SER A 326 -36.62 20.21 -0.41
N PRO A 327 -36.45 19.06 0.27
CA PRO A 327 -35.97 17.81 -0.32
C PRO A 327 -36.75 17.38 -1.57
N ARG A 328 -38.08 17.56 -1.55
CA ARG A 328 -39.00 17.15 -2.62
C ARG A 328 -38.86 18.02 -3.87
N ALA A 329 -38.76 19.34 -3.70
CA ALA A 329 -38.51 20.26 -4.81
C ALA A 329 -37.18 19.94 -5.53
N LEU A 330 -36.14 19.56 -4.76
CA LEU A 330 -34.84 19.20 -5.32
C LEU A 330 -34.86 17.87 -6.10
N LEU A 331 -35.58 16.84 -5.60
CA LEU A 331 -35.80 15.58 -6.32
C LEU A 331 -36.55 15.79 -7.64
N GLN A 332 -37.57 16.66 -7.65
CA GLN A 332 -38.34 17.02 -8.85
C GLN A 332 -37.50 17.83 -9.86
N ARG A 333 -36.62 18.73 -9.38
CA ARG A 333 -35.73 19.55 -10.22
C ARG A 333 -34.62 18.74 -10.92
N HIS A 334 -34.26 17.59 -10.36
CA HIS A 334 -33.19 16.72 -10.87
C HIS A 334 -33.68 15.27 -11.09
N PRO A 335 -34.54 15.01 -12.08
CA PRO A 335 -35.05 13.66 -12.35
C PRO A 335 -33.94 12.69 -12.81
N PRO A 336 -34.13 11.36 -12.69
CA PRO A 336 -33.11 10.38 -13.08
C PRO A 336 -32.64 10.54 -14.52
N GLY A 337 -31.31 10.52 -14.74
CA GLY A 337 -30.71 10.69 -16.07
C GLY A 337 -30.57 12.14 -16.55
N SER A 338 -31.10 13.13 -15.82
CA SER A 338 -30.89 14.56 -16.10
C SER A 338 -29.50 15.04 -15.66
N GLY A 339 -29.24 16.36 -15.85
CA GLY A 339 -28.03 17.03 -15.41
C GLY A 339 -26.83 16.84 -16.33
N LYS A 340 -25.68 17.38 -15.91
CA LYS A 340 -24.41 17.23 -16.62
C LYS A 340 -23.71 15.92 -16.21
N PRO A 341 -22.70 15.44 -16.96
CA PRO A 341 -21.87 14.30 -16.52
C PRO A 341 -21.21 14.50 -15.14
N GLU A 342 -20.83 15.74 -14.80
CA GLU A 342 -20.25 16.09 -13.49
C GLU A 342 -21.25 15.99 -12.32
N ASP A 343 -22.55 15.95 -12.61
CA ASP A 343 -23.64 15.89 -11.62
C ASP A 343 -24.32 14.51 -11.57
N SER A 344 -24.13 13.69 -12.61
CA SER A 344 -24.85 12.41 -12.80
C SER A 344 -24.75 11.46 -11.60
N LEU A 345 -23.58 11.40 -10.93
CA LEU A 345 -23.44 10.59 -9.71
C LEU A 345 -24.24 11.15 -8.54
N ALA A 346 -24.26 12.47 -8.35
CA ALA A 346 -25.02 13.11 -7.27
C ALA A 346 -26.53 12.91 -7.49
N ILE A 347 -27.03 13.01 -8.72
CA ILE A 347 -28.43 12.75 -9.06
C ILE A 347 -28.79 11.28 -8.77
N LYS A 348 -27.97 10.33 -9.21
CA LYS A 348 -28.18 8.90 -8.90
C LYS A 348 -28.17 8.62 -7.39
N THR A 349 -27.24 9.23 -6.65
CA THR A 349 -27.17 9.12 -5.19
C THR A 349 -28.39 9.74 -4.51
N LEU A 350 -28.86 10.91 -4.95
CA LEU A 350 -30.03 11.60 -4.39
C LEU A 350 -31.29 10.70 -4.47
N HIS A 351 -31.55 10.13 -5.65
CA HIS A 351 -32.68 9.22 -5.85
C HIS A 351 -32.51 7.88 -5.13
N ALA A 352 -31.30 7.30 -5.13
CA ALA A 352 -31.03 6.05 -4.41
C ALA A 352 -31.13 6.20 -2.89
N ALA A 353 -30.69 7.34 -2.34
CA ALA A 353 -30.80 7.65 -0.92
C ALA A 353 -32.26 7.91 -0.52
N ALA A 354 -33.03 8.64 -1.33
CA ALA A 354 -34.46 8.81 -1.10
C ALA A 354 -35.21 7.46 -1.11
N ALA A 355 -34.90 6.58 -2.08
CA ALA A 355 -35.46 5.22 -2.12
C ALA A 355 -35.11 4.41 -0.85
N GLN A 356 -33.84 4.44 -0.43
CA GLN A 356 -33.42 3.77 0.80
C GLN A 356 -34.07 4.34 2.07
N LEU A 357 -34.35 5.64 2.12
CA LEU A 357 -35.04 6.30 3.25
C LEU A 357 -36.54 5.99 3.31
N ARG A 358 -37.17 5.60 2.19
CA ARG A 358 -38.55 5.08 2.14
C ARG A 358 -38.64 3.58 2.46
N GLY A 359 -37.52 2.87 2.50
CA GLY A 359 -37.48 1.41 2.63
C GLY A 359 -37.66 0.65 1.31
N ASP A 360 -37.52 1.32 0.16
CA ASP A 360 -37.66 0.67 -1.15
C ASP A 360 -36.53 -0.34 -1.42
N ALA A 361 -36.84 -1.40 -2.19
CA ALA A 361 -35.82 -2.28 -2.73
C ALA A 361 -34.92 -1.54 -3.73
N LEU A 362 -33.59 -1.62 -3.54
CA LEU A 362 -32.63 -0.87 -4.35
C LEU A 362 -32.15 -1.66 -5.57
N GLU A 363 -32.26 -1.03 -6.74
CA GLU A 363 -31.70 -1.54 -8.00
C GLU A 363 -30.17 -1.69 -7.94
N PRO A 364 -29.54 -2.65 -8.63
CA PRO A 364 -28.09 -2.85 -8.58
C PRO A 364 -27.26 -1.59 -8.94
N GLY A 365 -27.80 -0.72 -9.80
CA GLY A 365 -27.20 0.57 -10.11
C GLY A 365 -27.33 1.63 -9.01
N GLN A 366 -28.42 1.60 -8.23
CA GLN A 366 -28.63 2.46 -7.06
C GLN A 366 -27.70 2.03 -5.90
N VAL A 367 -27.60 0.73 -5.64
CA VAL A 367 -26.61 0.16 -4.68
C VAL A 367 -25.19 0.56 -5.08
N GLY A 368 -24.86 0.44 -6.37
CA GLY A 368 -23.56 0.89 -6.91
C GLY A 368 -23.29 2.39 -6.75
N ALA A 369 -24.31 3.24 -6.85
CA ALA A 369 -24.20 4.70 -6.68
C ALA A 369 -24.04 5.10 -5.20
N LEU A 370 -24.83 4.52 -4.29
CA LEU A 370 -24.70 4.73 -2.84
C LEU A 370 -23.35 4.27 -2.32
N PHE A 371 -22.89 3.08 -2.75
CA PHE A 371 -21.56 2.58 -2.41
C PHE A 371 -20.46 3.52 -2.94
N ALA A 372 -20.55 4.00 -4.19
CA ALA A 372 -19.62 5.00 -4.71
C ALA A 372 -19.63 6.31 -3.90
N TRP A 373 -20.80 6.78 -3.44
CA TRP A 373 -20.88 7.99 -2.63
C TRP A 373 -20.28 7.81 -1.22
N ARG A 374 -20.51 6.66 -0.58
CA ARG A 374 -19.89 6.33 0.72
C ARG A 374 -18.37 6.14 0.61
N GLN A 375 -17.89 5.54 -0.48
CA GLN A 375 -16.47 5.54 -0.84
C GLN A 375 -15.95 6.93 -1.26
N GLY A 376 -16.76 7.99 -1.14
CA GLY A 376 -16.32 9.37 -1.34
C GLY A 376 -15.98 9.73 -2.79
N PHE A 377 -16.45 8.96 -3.78
CA PHE A 377 -16.48 9.40 -5.17
C PHE A 377 -17.62 10.43 -5.34
N ARG A 378 -17.37 11.50 -6.10
CA ARG A 378 -18.36 12.58 -6.32
C ARG A 378 -18.69 12.82 -7.80
N GLU A 379 -18.04 12.09 -8.72
CA GLU A 379 -18.13 12.28 -10.17
C GLU A 379 -18.12 10.94 -10.93
N GLU A 380 -19.02 10.81 -11.90
CA GLU A 380 -19.13 9.64 -12.77
C GLU A 380 -19.11 10.06 -14.25
N GLY A 381 -18.08 9.65 -14.98
CA GLY A 381 -17.99 9.92 -16.41
C GLY A 381 -16.64 9.54 -17.01
N PRO A 382 -16.45 9.71 -18.33
CA PRO A 382 -15.20 9.39 -19.01
C PRO A 382 -14.00 10.11 -18.39
N GLY A 383 -13.17 9.35 -17.67
CA GLY A 383 -11.99 9.88 -16.99
C GLY A 383 -12.17 10.24 -15.51
N SER A 384 -13.36 10.15 -14.91
CA SER A 384 -13.52 10.29 -13.45
C SER A 384 -12.84 9.14 -12.69
N ASP A 385 -12.45 9.35 -11.44
CA ASP A 385 -11.78 8.29 -10.65
C ASP A 385 -12.68 7.06 -10.44
N LEU A 386 -14.00 7.22 -10.37
CA LEU A 386 -14.94 6.09 -10.33
C LEU A 386 -14.84 5.25 -11.61
N ALA A 387 -14.89 5.88 -12.79
CA ALA A 387 -14.73 5.18 -14.07
C ALA A 387 -13.34 4.51 -14.19
N LYS A 388 -12.28 5.15 -13.67
CA LYS A 388 -10.93 4.55 -13.60
C LYS A 388 -10.91 3.30 -12.71
N VAL A 389 -11.61 3.30 -11.58
CA VAL A 389 -11.75 2.17 -10.65
C VAL A 389 -12.58 1.05 -11.26
N LYS A 390 -13.81 1.32 -11.71
CA LYS A 390 -14.68 0.36 -12.42
C LYS A 390 -13.93 -0.39 -13.54
N ALA A 391 -13.26 0.37 -14.43
CA ALA A 391 -12.46 -0.20 -15.51
C ALA A 391 -11.16 -0.89 -15.06
N ARG A 392 -10.63 -0.61 -13.87
CA ARG A 392 -9.48 -1.31 -13.28
C ARG A 392 -9.91 -2.67 -12.70
N THR A 393 -11.03 -2.71 -12.00
CA THR A 393 -11.62 -3.90 -11.38
C THR A 393 -12.01 -4.94 -12.42
N ALA A 394 -12.87 -4.59 -13.38
CA ALA A 394 -13.27 -5.50 -14.46
C ALA A 394 -12.07 -5.97 -15.30
N LYS A 395 -11.03 -5.14 -15.45
CA LYS A 395 -9.77 -5.53 -16.11
C LYS A 395 -8.90 -6.48 -15.26
N PHE A 396 -8.99 -6.42 -13.93
CA PHE A 396 -8.28 -7.34 -13.05
C PHE A 396 -8.87 -8.75 -13.17
N VAL A 397 -10.18 -8.85 -12.96
CA VAL A 397 -10.99 -10.07 -13.08
C VAL A 397 -10.87 -10.66 -14.50
N ASN A 398 -11.41 -9.98 -15.52
CA ASN A 398 -11.52 -10.53 -16.88
C ASN A 398 -10.17 -10.78 -17.58
N ARG A 399 -9.06 -10.17 -17.13
CA ARG A 399 -7.79 -10.14 -17.90
C ARG A 399 -6.49 -10.26 -17.12
N THR A 400 -6.43 -9.97 -15.82
CA THR A 400 -5.16 -10.05 -15.06
C THR A 400 -5.03 -11.40 -14.35
N ILE A 401 -6.07 -11.88 -13.67
CA ILE A 401 -6.06 -13.19 -12.98
C ILE A 401 -5.89 -14.33 -14.01
N ARG A 402 -6.70 -14.36 -15.08
CA ARG A 402 -6.60 -15.39 -16.15
C ARG A 402 -5.22 -15.55 -16.80
N ARG A 403 -4.37 -14.51 -16.74
CA ARG A 403 -3.01 -14.56 -17.30
C ARG A 403 -1.98 -15.22 -16.37
N VAL A 404 -2.40 -15.79 -15.25
CA VAL A 404 -1.61 -16.79 -14.53
C VAL A 404 -1.47 -18.06 -15.40
N GLU A 405 -2.53 -18.50 -16.06
CA GLU A 405 -2.56 -19.72 -16.88
C GLU A 405 -1.69 -19.60 -18.15
N HIS A 406 -1.66 -18.43 -18.78
CA HIS A 406 -1.01 -18.22 -20.08
C HIS A 406 0.53 -18.15 -20.04
N HIS A 407 1.19 -19.30 -19.88
CA HIS A 407 2.63 -19.48 -20.06
C HIS A 407 2.99 -20.00 -21.46
N GLY A 408 4.18 -19.64 -21.97
CA GLY A 408 4.71 -20.11 -23.26
C GLY A 408 5.49 -19.03 -24.02
N TRP A 409 6.28 -19.43 -25.03
CA TRP A 409 7.16 -18.50 -25.77
C TRP A 409 6.39 -17.35 -26.44
N ARG A 410 5.22 -17.64 -27.04
CA ARG A 410 4.31 -16.64 -27.63
C ARG A 410 3.85 -15.62 -26.59
N ALA A 411 3.53 -16.05 -25.36
CA ALA A 411 3.14 -15.13 -24.28
C ALA A 411 4.32 -14.23 -23.85
N THR A 412 5.52 -14.80 -23.73
CA THR A 412 6.76 -14.07 -23.43
C THR A 412 7.09 -13.01 -24.50
N LEU A 413 6.92 -13.33 -25.79
CA LEU A 413 7.10 -12.39 -26.90
C LEU A 413 6.07 -11.25 -26.87
N TRP A 414 4.80 -11.54 -26.55
CA TRP A 414 3.81 -10.49 -26.33
C TRP A 414 4.13 -9.62 -25.09
N GLN A 415 4.84 -10.16 -24.09
CA GLN A 415 5.27 -9.41 -22.91
C GLN A 415 6.47 -8.50 -23.15
N THR A 416 7.41 -8.83 -24.05
CA THR A 416 8.54 -7.93 -24.38
C THR A 416 8.06 -6.62 -25.03
N ILE A 417 6.99 -6.65 -25.84
CA ILE A 417 6.30 -5.42 -26.32
C ILE A 417 5.28 -4.84 -25.31
N GLY A 418 5.21 -5.39 -24.10
CA GLY A 418 4.33 -4.89 -23.04
C GLY A 418 2.83 -5.18 -23.23
N LYS A 419 2.44 -6.18 -24.01
CA LYS A 419 1.10 -6.81 -23.97
C LYS A 419 1.10 -8.00 -22.99
N LYS A 420 -0.03 -8.72 -22.85
CA LYS A 420 -0.21 -9.97 -22.06
C LYS A 420 0.50 -10.07 -20.67
N LYS A 421 0.58 -8.95 -19.93
CA LYS A 421 1.20 -8.91 -18.58
C LYS A 421 0.37 -9.67 -17.55
N SER A 422 1.05 -10.34 -16.62
CA SER A 422 0.49 -10.96 -15.42
C SER A 422 1.42 -10.66 -14.23
N PRO A 423 1.05 -9.77 -13.30
CA PRO A 423 1.84 -9.52 -12.10
C PRO A 423 1.79 -10.73 -11.16
N LEU A 424 0.68 -11.48 -11.13
CA LEU A 424 0.52 -12.63 -10.25
C LEU A 424 1.49 -13.77 -10.59
N SER A 425 1.89 -13.96 -11.86
CA SER A 425 2.94 -14.94 -12.20
C SER A 425 4.35 -14.54 -11.75
N ALA A 426 4.55 -13.32 -11.20
CA ALA A 426 5.78 -12.99 -10.47
C ALA A 426 5.86 -13.70 -9.11
N ALA A 427 4.76 -14.22 -8.56
CA ALA A 427 4.77 -15.07 -7.35
C ALA A 427 5.57 -16.38 -7.55
N ARG A 428 5.89 -16.76 -8.81
CA ARG A 428 6.81 -17.87 -9.12
C ARG A 428 8.27 -17.55 -8.73
N LEU A 429 8.61 -16.29 -8.51
CA LEU A 429 9.91 -15.86 -7.99
C LEU A 429 10.02 -16.08 -6.47
N GLY A 430 8.88 -16.07 -5.79
CA GLY A 430 8.67 -16.23 -4.34
C GLY A 430 8.23 -14.93 -3.65
N MET A 431 7.73 -15.01 -2.42
CA MET A 431 7.23 -13.86 -1.65
C MET A 431 8.33 -13.01 -1.00
N GLN A 432 9.60 -13.36 -1.20
CA GLN A 432 10.76 -12.60 -0.71
C GLN A 432 10.67 -12.31 0.80
N ALA A 433 10.29 -13.33 1.58
CA ALA A 433 10.09 -13.26 3.04
C ALA A 433 8.94 -12.34 3.53
N ALA A 434 8.07 -11.80 2.68
CA ALA A 434 6.93 -10.98 3.13
C ALA A 434 5.84 -11.78 3.91
N HIS A 435 5.87 -13.12 3.81
CA HIS A 435 5.04 -14.07 4.56
C HIS A 435 5.68 -14.56 5.87
N ARG A 436 6.92 -14.13 6.17
CA ARG A 436 7.66 -14.55 7.36
C ARG A 436 7.40 -13.60 8.53
N GLU A 437 7.51 -14.16 9.73
CA GLU A 437 7.39 -13.41 10.97
C GLU A 437 8.66 -12.60 11.28
N GLY A 438 8.54 -11.69 12.26
CA GLY A 438 9.68 -11.00 12.84
C GLY A 438 10.65 -11.95 13.53
N LEU A 439 11.95 -11.61 13.51
CA LEU A 439 13.05 -12.49 13.86
C LEU A 439 12.93 -13.07 15.28
N ALA A 440 12.48 -12.26 16.25
CA ALA A 440 12.26 -12.71 17.63
C ALA A 440 11.16 -13.78 17.75
N LYS A 441 10.11 -13.70 16.92
CA LYS A 441 9.05 -14.73 16.87
C LYS A 441 9.53 -15.98 16.14
N GLU A 442 10.22 -15.83 15.01
CA GLU A 442 10.81 -16.97 14.30
C GLU A 442 11.80 -17.73 15.20
N TYR A 443 12.62 -17.01 15.96
CA TYR A 443 13.55 -17.58 16.94
C TYR A 443 12.82 -18.29 18.10
N ALA A 444 11.79 -17.66 18.68
CA ALA A 444 11.00 -18.29 19.75
C ALA A 444 10.21 -19.52 19.27
N ALA A 445 9.66 -19.48 18.05
CA ALA A 445 8.99 -20.61 17.41
C ALA A 445 9.99 -21.73 17.10
N TYR A 446 11.15 -21.40 16.54
CA TYR A 446 12.24 -22.33 16.25
C TYR A 446 12.74 -23.05 17.51
N GLY A 447 13.12 -22.28 18.54
CA GLY A 447 13.54 -22.83 19.83
C GLY A 447 12.44 -23.58 20.58
N LYS A 448 11.15 -23.31 20.32
CA LYS A 448 10.04 -24.14 20.81
C LYS A 448 9.95 -25.45 20.03
N SER A 449 9.97 -25.41 18.70
CA SER A 449 9.90 -26.59 17.83
C SER A 449 11.04 -27.57 18.06
N LEU A 450 12.28 -27.09 18.18
CA LEU A 450 13.43 -27.93 18.51
C LEU A 450 13.24 -28.65 19.85
N ARG A 451 12.80 -27.94 20.91
CA ARG A 451 12.54 -28.55 22.21
C ARG A 451 11.37 -29.55 22.17
N THR A 452 10.30 -29.27 21.43
CA THR A 452 9.20 -30.23 21.22
C THR A 452 9.68 -31.49 20.50
N ALA A 453 10.60 -31.38 19.53
CA ALA A 453 11.19 -32.53 18.87
C ALA A 453 12.14 -33.31 19.79
N VAL A 454 13.02 -32.62 20.53
CA VAL A 454 13.94 -33.22 21.51
C VAL A 454 13.18 -33.96 22.62
N GLU A 455 12.14 -33.37 23.21
CA GLU A 455 11.30 -34.04 24.22
C GLU A 455 10.58 -35.27 23.67
N ALA A 456 10.04 -35.21 22.44
CA ALA A 456 9.36 -36.35 21.83
C ALA A 456 10.32 -37.52 21.52
N LEU A 457 11.54 -37.24 21.07
CA LEU A 457 12.57 -38.26 20.84
C LEU A 457 13.11 -38.84 22.16
N LYS A 458 13.40 -37.97 23.15
CA LYS A 458 13.77 -38.34 24.52
C LYS A 458 12.78 -39.31 25.14
N GLU A 459 11.47 -39.06 25.00
CA GLU A 459 10.45 -39.92 25.60
C GLU A 459 10.31 -41.26 24.86
N HIS A 460 10.51 -41.31 23.54
CA HIS A 460 10.64 -42.57 22.79
C HIS A 460 11.85 -43.39 23.27
N TYR A 461 13.04 -42.79 23.40
CA TYR A 461 14.22 -43.47 23.92
C TYR A 461 14.04 -43.94 25.36
N ARG A 462 13.35 -43.18 26.21
CA ARG A 462 12.99 -43.61 27.58
C ARG A 462 12.05 -44.81 27.58
N HIS A 463 11.03 -44.83 26.74
CA HIS A 463 10.14 -45.98 26.60
C HIS A 463 10.91 -47.23 26.12
N ALA A 464 11.85 -47.07 25.19
CA ALA A 464 12.71 -48.17 24.73
C ALA A 464 13.70 -48.64 25.82
N LEU A 465 14.20 -47.75 26.66
CA LEU A 465 15.07 -48.06 27.82
C LEU A 465 14.32 -48.63 29.03
N ALA A 466 13.01 -48.40 29.13
CA ALA A 466 12.16 -48.93 30.20
C ALA A 466 11.65 -50.36 29.91
N ALA A 467 11.73 -50.80 28.65
CA ALA A 467 11.41 -52.18 28.29
C ALA A 467 12.53 -53.13 28.78
N PRO A 468 12.22 -54.27 29.43
CA PRO A 468 13.26 -55.15 29.96
C PRO A 468 14.15 -55.72 28.82
N PRO A 469 15.48 -55.47 28.81
CA PRO A 469 16.33 -55.84 27.68
C PRO A 469 16.49 -57.36 27.52
N ALA A 470 16.31 -58.09 28.61
CA ALA A 470 16.26 -59.55 28.65
C ALA A 470 14.96 -60.15 28.07
N ALA A 471 13.93 -59.36 27.75
CA ALA A 471 12.65 -59.88 27.27
C ALA A 471 12.72 -60.42 25.83
N LEU A 472 11.94 -61.47 25.59
CA LEU A 472 11.74 -62.06 24.26
C LEU A 472 11.22 -60.99 23.28
N ARG A 473 11.84 -60.92 22.09
CA ARG A 473 11.50 -59.98 20.98
C ARG A 473 11.73 -58.48 21.21
N VAL A 474 12.07 -57.99 22.40
CA VAL A 474 12.44 -56.56 22.61
C VAL A 474 13.83 -56.27 22.02
N PRO A 475 14.00 -55.41 21.00
CA PRO A 475 15.32 -55.06 20.46
C PRO A 475 16.10 -54.15 21.41
N LEU A 476 17.42 -54.02 21.19
CA LEU A 476 18.21 -52.97 21.86
C LEU A 476 17.81 -51.58 21.35
N PRO A 477 17.81 -50.53 22.20
CA PRO A 477 17.52 -49.16 21.78
C PRO A 477 18.64 -48.53 20.91
N TRP A 478 19.80 -49.17 20.81
CA TRP A 478 20.98 -48.69 20.09
C TRP A 478 21.39 -49.65 18.99
N HIS A 479 21.53 -49.12 17.78
CA HIS A 479 21.90 -49.87 16.57
C HIS A 479 23.33 -49.58 16.11
N SER A 480 24.00 -48.60 16.72
CA SER A 480 25.37 -48.16 16.43
C SER A 480 25.96 -47.38 17.61
N ALA A 481 27.28 -47.15 17.57
CA ALA A 481 27.97 -46.26 18.51
C ALA A 481 27.41 -44.83 18.51
N ASP A 482 27.09 -44.27 17.34
CA ASP A 482 26.52 -42.93 17.23
C ASP A 482 25.11 -42.88 17.85
N ALA A 483 24.29 -43.93 17.72
CA ALA A 483 22.97 -44.00 18.33
C ALA A 483 23.03 -43.97 19.88
N MET A 484 24.08 -44.55 20.47
CA MET A 484 24.34 -44.42 21.92
C MET A 484 24.55 -42.96 22.30
N TRP A 485 25.48 -42.26 21.63
CA TRP A 485 25.76 -40.85 21.86
C TRP A 485 24.56 -39.94 21.60
N GLN A 486 23.82 -40.14 20.51
CA GLN A 486 22.60 -39.40 20.18
C GLN A 486 21.56 -39.50 21.29
N SER A 487 21.31 -40.71 21.83
CA SER A 487 20.34 -40.90 22.92
C SER A 487 20.73 -40.16 24.21
N ALA A 488 22.03 -40.16 24.56
CA ALA A 488 22.54 -39.46 25.74
C ALA A 488 22.56 -37.93 25.56
N ILE A 489 22.91 -37.46 24.36
CA ILE A 489 22.84 -36.03 23.97
C ILE A 489 21.39 -35.53 24.03
N LEU A 490 20.42 -36.30 23.53
CA LEU A 490 19.00 -35.96 23.64
C LEU A 490 18.54 -35.89 25.10
N LEU A 491 18.92 -36.86 25.95
CA LEU A 491 18.61 -36.85 27.38
C LEU A 491 19.21 -35.62 28.10
N HIS A 492 20.42 -35.19 27.71
CA HIS A 492 21.07 -33.98 28.24
C HIS A 492 20.39 -32.69 27.77
N TRP A 493 20.15 -32.50 26.47
CA TRP A 493 19.43 -31.33 25.95
C TRP A 493 18.00 -31.21 26.52
N ALA A 494 17.42 -32.34 26.89
CA ALA A 494 16.10 -32.46 27.51
C ALA A 494 16.10 -32.39 29.06
N SER A 495 17.26 -32.18 29.70
CA SER A 495 17.35 -31.82 31.12
C SER A 495 17.58 -30.32 31.34
N LEU A 496 17.92 -29.58 30.28
CA LEU A 496 18.05 -28.12 30.31
C LEU A 496 16.69 -27.44 30.61
N PRO A 497 16.66 -26.37 31.43
CA PRO A 497 15.41 -25.75 31.85
C PRO A 497 14.65 -25.10 30.69
N ALA A 498 13.33 -25.01 30.80
CA ALA A 498 12.46 -24.50 29.73
C ALA A 498 12.67 -23.00 29.35
N GLY A 499 13.53 -22.28 30.08
CA GLY A 499 14.00 -20.93 29.76
C GLY A 499 15.48 -20.86 29.37
N ALA A 500 16.17 -21.99 29.16
CA ALA A 500 17.61 -22.01 28.85
C ALA A 500 17.94 -21.19 27.59
N PRO A 501 18.99 -20.36 27.61
CA PRO A 501 19.49 -19.72 26.40
C PRO A 501 20.02 -20.79 25.44
N LEU A 502 19.89 -20.57 24.13
CA LEU A 502 20.25 -21.59 23.13
C LEU A 502 21.76 -21.91 23.10
N SER A 503 22.60 -21.07 23.71
CA SER A 503 24.01 -21.37 24.03
C SER A 503 24.21 -22.54 24.98
N ALA A 504 23.25 -22.85 25.86
CA ALA A 504 23.33 -23.99 26.77
C ALA A 504 23.21 -25.35 26.05
N TYR A 505 22.78 -25.36 24.79
CA TYR A 505 22.68 -26.56 23.96
C TYR A 505 23.96 -26.86 23.16
N ALA A 506 24.97 -25.98 23.19
CA ALA A 506 26.22 -26.18 22.48
C ALA A 506 27.10 -27.23 23.17
N LEU A 507 27.41 -28.32 22.46
CA LEU A 507 28.21 -29.43 22.99
C LEU A 507 29.71 -29.08 23.02
N THR A 508 30.24 -28.73 24.20
CA THR A 508 31.69 -28.62 24.41
C THR A 508 32.31 -29.99 24.65
N HIS A 509 33.65 -30.07 24.64
CA HIS A 509 34.37 -31.31 24.96
C HIS A 509 34.03 -31.80 26.38
N ASP A 510 34.07 -30.91 27.37
CA ASP A 510 33.77 -31.20 28.77
C ASP A 510 32.31 -31.64 28.97
N THR A 511 31.37 -30.99 28.28
CA THR A 511 29.95 -31.40 28.27
C THR A 511 29.80 -32.81 27.70
N LEU A 512 30.46 -33.12 26.58
CA LEU A 512 30.44 -34.44 25.99
C LEU A 512 31.09 -35.50 26.88
N GLN A 513 32.18 -35.19 27.59
CA GLN A 513 32.79 -36.11 28.54
C GLN A 513 31.84 -36.43 29.72
N SER A 514 31.11 -35.44 30.23
CA SER A 514 30.08 -35.63 31.26
C SER A 514 28.90 -36.51 30.76
N ILE A 515 28.45 -36.26 29.51
CA ILE A 515 27.43 -37.09 28.84
C ILE A 515 27.93 -38.53 28.67
N GLY A 516 29.17 -38.71 28.21
CA GLY A 516 29.81 -40.02 28.02
C GLY A 516 29.88 -40.84 29.30
N ASN A 517 30.19 -40.21 30.43
CA ASN A 517 30.23 -40.88 31.73
C ASN A 517 28.83 -41.34 32.20
N THR A 518 27.79 -40.54 31.93
CA THR A 518 26.39 -40.94 32.18
C THR A 518 25.94 -42.09 31.25
N LEU A 519 26.35 -42.04 29.98
CA LEU A 519 26.10 -43.08 28.98
C LEU A 519 26.80 -44.39 29.33
N ARG A 520 28.08 -44.36 29.77
CA ARG A 520 28.81 -45.51 30.30
C ARG A 520 28.01 -46.22 31.40
N ALA A 521 27.57 -45.49 32.43
CA ALA A 521 26.80 -46.07 33.53
C ALA A 521 25.49 -46.73 33.03
N THR A 522 24.80 -46.08 32.09
CA THR A 522 23.56 -46.60 31.49
C THR A 522 23.81 -47.90 30.70
N VAL A 523 24.86 -47.94 29.87
CA VAL A 523 25.20 -49.12 29.05
C VAL A 523 25.71 -50.28 29.92
N THR A 524 26.49 -50.00 30.97
CA THR A 524 26.92 -51.02 31.95
C THR A 524 25.72 -51.68 32.63
N ARG A 525 24.72 -50.91 33.07
CA ARG A 525 23.49 -51.48 33.65
C ARG A 525 22.75 -52.39 32.67
N VAL A 526 22.56 -51.97 31.41
CA VAL A 526 21.90 -52.81 30.38
C VAL A 526 22.70 -54.08 30.08
N ARG A 527 24.04 -54.02 30.12
CA ARG A 527 24.93 -55.18 30.01
C ARG A 527 24.74 -56.15 31.18
N GLU A 528 24.63 -55.65 32.41
CA GLU A 528 24.38 -56.47 33.61
C GLU A 528 23.00 -57.16 33.53
N GLU A 529 21.94 -56.42 33.21
CA GLU A 529 20.58 -56.98 33.04
C GLU A 529 20.53 -58.06 31.94
N LEU A 530 21.22 -57.85 30.81
CA LEU A 530 21.36 -58.89 29.77
C LEU A 530 22.17 -60.10 30.23
N THR A 531 23.26 -59.89 30.98
CA THR A 531 24.12 -60.98 31.47
C THR A 531 23.38 -61.87 32.47
N LEU A 532 22.60 -61.25 33.36
CA LEU A 532 21.69 -61.96 34.27
C LEU A 532 20.60 -62.73 33.48
N GLY A 533 20.03 -62.12 32.43
CA GLY A 533 19.07 -62.79 31.54
C GLY A 533 19.65 -64.02 30.84
N VAL A 534 20.87 -63.95 30.30
CA VAL A 534 21.57 -65.10 29.68
C VAL A 534 21.79 -66.23 30.68
N ALA A 535 22.16 -65.90 31.93
CA ALA A 535 22.35 -66.87 33.00
C ALA A 535 21.02 -67.53 33.43
N GLN A 536 19.95 -66.74 33.57
CA GLN A 536 18.62 -67.24 33.92
C GLN A 536 18.07 -68.20 32.85
N VAL A 537 18.07 -67.78 31.57
CA VAL A 537 17.60 -68.65 30.47
C VAL A 537 18.48 -69.89 30.34
N GLY A 538 19.79 -69.80 30.61
CA GLY A 538 20.67 -70.97 30.69
C GLY A 538 20.27 -71.96 31.79
N HIS A 539 19.85 -71.47 32.96
CA HIS A 539 19.32 -72.30 34.04
C HIS A 539 17.97 -72.93 33.67
N GLU A 540 17.09 -72.20 32.99
CA GLU A 540 15.81 -72.73 32.47
C GLU A 540 16.02 -73.83 31.41
N ILE A 541 16.98 -73.67 30.50
CA ILE A 541 17.40 -74.70 29.54
C ILE A 541 17.90 -75.96 30.26
N ALA A 542 18.79 -75.80 31.24
CA ALA A 542 19.33 -76.92 32.01
C ALA A 542 18.26 -77.68 32.80
N ASN A 543 17.18 -77.01 33.22
CA ASN A 543 16.06 -77.65 33.90
C ASN A 543 15.06 -78.28 32.92
N ALA A 544 14.81 -77.66 31.76
CA ALA A 544 13.99 -78.23 30.69
C ALA A 544 14.60 -79.51 30.10
N GLN A 545 15.94 -79.55 29.92
CA GLN A 545 16.65 -80.75 29.51
C GLN A 545 16.46 -81.88 30.52
N LYS A 546 16.68 -81.62 31.82
CA LYS A 546 16.43 -82.61 32.89
C LYS A 546 14.98 -83.11 32.93
N GLU A 547 14.00 -82.29 32.56
CA GLU A 547 12.59 -82.73 32.47
C GLU A 547 12.36 -83.69 31.30
N ILE A 548 13.03 -83.45 30.16
CA ILE A 548 13.03 -84.33 28.99
C ILE A 548 13.73 -85.65 29.30
N ASP A 549 14.95 -85.59 29.85
CA ASP A 549 15.77 -86.77 30.20
C ASP A 549 15.02 -87.71 31.16
N ARG A 550 14.34 -87.13 32.16
CA ARG A 550 13.51 -87.88 33.14
C ARG A 550 12.21 -88.47 32.56
N THR A 551 11.78 -88.05 31.37
CA THR A 551 10.49 -88.44 30.78
C THR A 551 10.61 -89.14 29.42
N ALA A 552 11.82 -89.61 29.06
CA ALA A 552 12.13 -90.26 27.79
C ALA A 552 11.23 -91.45 27.41
N ASN A 553 10.62 -92.14 28.38
CA ASN A 553 9.72 -93.28 28.15
C ASN A 553 8.25 -92.89 27.86
N ALA A 554 7.89 -91.60 27.89
CA ALA A 554 6.51 -91.11 27.72
C ALA A 554 6.24 -90.58 26.31
N GLY A 555 6.09 -91.48 25.33
CA GLY A 555 5.79 -91.13 23.93
C GLY A 555 4.42 -90.44 23.77
N GLY A 556 4.40 -89.26 23.12
CA GLY A 556 3.16 -88.54 22.81
C GLY A 556 3.33 -87.04 22.60
N THR A 557 2.22 -86.33 22.42
CA THR A 557 2.17 -84.87 22.16
C THR A 557 2.79 -84.02 23.28
N ALA A 558 2.87 -84.54 24.51
CA ALA A 558 3.56 -83.89 25.63
C ALA A 558 5.07 -83.78 25.40
N GLY A 559 5.72 -84.83 24.88
CA GLY A 559 7.16 -84.81 24.55
C GLY A 559 7.49 -83.78 23.47
N ALA A 560 6.67 -83.71 22.41
CA ALA A 560 6.81 -82.70 21.36
C ALA A 560 6.68 -81.26 21.90
N ARG A 561 5.76 -81.01 22.85
CA ARG A 561 5.63 -79.71 23.52
C ARG A 561 6.84 -79.36 24.40
N ARG A 562 7.41 -80.32 25.12
CA ARG A 562 8.67 -80.13 25.90
C ARG A 562 9.83 -79.78 24.98
N GLN A 563 10.01 -80.52 23.89
CA GLN A 563 11.08 -80.26 22.91
C GLN A 563 10.90 -78.87 22.27
N ALA A 564 9.68 -78.49 21.89
CA ALA A 564 9.41 -77.15 21.37
C ALA A 564 9.72 -76.03 22.38
N ARG A 565 9.45 -76.25 23.68
CA ARG A 565 9.84 -75.31 24.75
C ARG A 565 11.36 -75.20 24.88
N LEU A 566 12.08 -76.33 24.85
CA LEU A 566 13.55 -76.34 24.89
C LEU A 566 14.15 -75.56 23.71
N THR A 567 13.69 -75.83 22.49
CA THR A 567 14.13 -75.11 21.28
C THR A 567 13.82 -73.62 21.39
N ALA A 568 12.64 -73.23 21.90
CA ALA A 568 12.29 -71.82 22.09
C ALA A 568 13.20 -71.12 23.12
N LEU A 569 13.58 -71.78 24.21
CA LEU A 569 14.52 -71.25 25.21
C LEU A 569 15.95 -71.16 24.64
N GLN A 570 16.42 -72.17 23.90
CA GLN A 570 17.72 -72.13 23.22
C GLN A 570 17.81 -70.99 22.20
N VAL A 571 16.74 -70.80 21.40
CA VAL A 571 16.62 -69.65 20.49
C VAL A 571 16.60 -68.33 21.26
N HIS A 572 15.92 -68.26 22.42
CA HIS A 572 15.93 -67.06 23.26
C HIS A 572 17.33 -66.73 23.80
N GLN A 573 18.05 -67.74 24.33
CA GLN A 573 19.40 -67.57 24.84
C GLN A 573 20.36 -67.07 23.75
N LYS A 574 20.27 -67.65 22.54
CA LYS A 574 21.05 -67.20 21.38
C LYS A 574 20.84 -65.71 21.09
N HIS A 575 19.59 -65.25 21.00
CA HIS A 575 19.28 -63.83 20.78
C HIS A 575 19.80 -62.92 21.90
N LEU A 576 19.82 -63.38 23.16
CA LEU A 576 20.40 -62.60 24.27
C LEU A 576 21.93 -62.49 24.19
N VAL A 577 22.61 -63.56 23.76
CA VAL A 577 24.07 -63.54 23.53
C VAL A 577 24.42 -62.64 22.33
N GLU A 578 23.65 -62.70 21.24
CA GLU A 578 23.83 -61.82 20.07
C GLU A 578 23.64 -60.34 20.44
N ARG A 579 22.61 -60.00 21.23
CA ARG A 579 22.43 -58.64 21.79
C ARG A 579 23.59 -58.22 22.68
N LEU A 580 24.07 -59.11 23.56
CA LEU A 580 25.18 -58.81 24.47
C LEU A 580 26.48 -58.53 23.72
N GLN A 581 26.75 -59.28 22.65
CA GLN A 581 27.87 -59.05 21.72
C GLN A 581 27.72 -57.69 21.02
N GLN A 582 26.55 -57.41 20.42
CA GLN A 582 26.26 -56.14 19.75
C GLN A 582 26.42 -54.93 20.69
N LEU A 583 25.98 -55.04 21.95
CA LEU A 583 26.11 -54.00 22.96
C LEU A 583 27.58 -53.71 23.33
N VAL A 584 28.38 -54.76 23.50
CA VAL A 584 29.82 -54.64 23.79
C VAL A 584 30.58 -54.07 22.61
N GLU A 585 30.27 -54.49 21.38
CA GLU A 585 30.88 -53.95 20.16
C GLU A 585 30.55 -52.46 19.98
N CYS A 586 29.26 -52.09 20.05
CA CYS A 586 28.84 -50.68 19.94
C CYS A 586 29.44 -49.82 21.06
N GLY A 587 29.52 -50.34 22.30
CA GLY A 587 30.12 -49.63 23.42
C GLY A 587 31.64 -49.47 23.33
N GLY A 588 32.33 -50.42 22.68
CA GLY A 588 33.74 -50.29 22.32
C GLY A 588 33.96 -49.23 21.24
N GLN A 589 33.20 -49.31 20.14
CA GLN A 589 33.21 -48.31 19.06
C GLN A 589 32.84 -46.89 19.55
N ALA A 590 31.96 -46.78 20.56
CA ALA A 590 31.55 -45.52 21.17
C ALA A 590 32.54 -44.91 22.17
N GLY A 591 33.71 -45.52 22.40
CA GLY A 591 34.72 -44.99 23.31
C GLY A 591 34.30 -45.02 24.80
N LEU A 592 33.44 -45.97 25.19
CA LEU A 592 32.89 -46.03 26.55
C LEU A 592 33.75 -46.80 27.55
N HIS A 593 34.73 -47.61 27.11
CA HIS A 593 35.65 -48.39 27.97
C HIS A 593 34.93 -49.21 29.07
N LEU A 594 33.95 -50.04 28.67
CA LEU A 594 33.04 -50.82 29.55
C LEU A 594 33.70 -51.86 30.49
N GLY A 595 35.02 -51.88 30.62
CA GLY A 595 35.77 -52.77 31.52
C GLY A 595 37.01 -52.12 32.15
N ALA A 596 37.21 -50.81 31.99
CA ALA A 596 38.34 -50.06 32.56
C ALA A 596 37.81 -48.75 33.16
N HIS A 597 37.42 -48.79 34.44
CA HIS A 597 36.77 -47.66 35.12
C HIS A 597 37.63 -46.39 35.14
N ASP A 598 38.94 -46.55 35.27
CA ASP A 598 39.93 -45.46 35.36
C ASP A 598 40.24 -44.78 34.01
N GLN A 599 39.85 -45.40 32.88
CA GLN A 599 40.01 -44.76 31.57
C GLN A 599 38.87 -43.75 31.34
N PRO A 600 39.15 -42.50 30.93
CA PRO A 600 38.10 -41.53 30.61
C PRO A 600 37.28 -41.97 29.40
N THR A 601 36.06 -41.46 29.25
CA THR A 601 35.31 -41.62 27.99
C THR A 601 35.91 -40.73 26.92
N VAL A 602 35.99 -41.25 25.69
CA VAL A 602 36.54 -40.52 24.54
C VAL A 602 35.38 -40.05 23.65
N PRO A 603 34.97 -38.76 23.71
CA PRO A 603 33.82 -38.29 22.95
C PRO A 603 34.14 -38.20 21.44
N PRO A 604 33.21 -38.61 20.54
CA PRO A 604 33.43 -38.51 19.10
C PRO A 604 33.63 -37.04 18.67
N PRO A 605 34.70 -36.71 17.92
CA PRO A 605 35.06 -35.32 17.63
C PRO A 605 34.02 -34.60 16.76
N HIS A 606 33.18 -35.35 16.03
CA HIS A 606 32.15 -34.79 15.17
C HIS A 606 30.93 -34.23 15.92
N PHE A 607 30.77 -34.51 17.22
CA PHE A 607 29.74 -33.88 18.06
C PHE A 607 30.20 -32.56 18.71
N ILE A 608 31.49 -32.23 18.66
CA ILE A 608 32.02 -31.02 19.29
C ILE A 608 31.53 -29.78 18.52
N GLY A 609 30.88 -28.85 19.22
CA GLY A 609 30.26 -27.66 18.65
C GLY A 609 28.89 -27.89 18.01
N VAL A 610 28.37 -29.13 18.04
CA VAL A 610 27.01 -29.45 17.55
C VAL A 610 25.96 -28.94 18.55
N TYR A 611 24.79 -28.59 18.00
CA TYR A 611 23.60 -28.10 18.69
C TYR A 611 22.36 -28.64 17.96
N PRO A 612 21.16 -28.66 18.57
CA PRO A 612 19.98 -29.22 17.91
C PRO A 612 19.53 -28.35 16.73
N ASP A 613 19.50 -28.94 15.53
CA ASP A 613 18.79 -28.43 14.36
C ASP A 613 17.76 -29.45 13.85
N GLY A 614 16.78 -28.98 13.07
CA GLY A 614 15.63 -29.75 12.60
C GLY A 614 15.96 -30.80 11.55
N ALA A 615 17.00 -30.60 10.73
CA ALA A 615 17.43 -31.60 9.74
C ALA A 615 18.17 -32.77 10.42
N MET A 616 19.02 -32.47 11.40
CA MET A 616 19.69 -33.46 12.23
C MET A 616 18.69 -34.22 13.11
N LEU A 617 17.79 -33.52 13.81
CA LEU A 617 16.73 -34.18 14.59
C LEU A 617 15.74 -34.96 13.70
N ARG A 618 15.57 -34.59 12.43
CA ARG A 618 14.83 -35.41 11.45
C ARG A 618 15.59 -36.68 11.12
N ALA A 619 16.87 -36.63 10.79
CA ALA A 619 17.69 -37.82 10.55
C ALA A 619 17.71 -38.77 11.77
N TRP A 620 17.81 -38.23 12.99
CA TRP A 620 17.74 -39.02 14.24
C TRP A 620 16.31 -39.57 14.51
N SER A 621 15.28 -39.03 13.85
CA SER A 621 13.90 -39.52 13.94
C SER A 621 13.53 -40.58 12.90
N GLU A 622 14.31 -40.76 11.82
CA GLU A 622 13.98 -41.71 10.75
C GLU A 622 13.77 -43.14 11.28
N PRO A 623 14.61 -43.70 12.18
CA PRO A 623 14.37 -45.01 12.81
C PRO A 623 13.07 -45.08 13.63
N VAL A 624 12.66 -43.97 14.25
CA VAL A 624 11.49 -43.86 15.13
C VAL A 624 10.18 -43.77 14.33
N THR A 625 10.24 -43.15 13.15
CA THR A 625 9.04 -42.84 12.33
C THR A 625 8.37 -44.07 11.70
N VAL A 626 9.01 -45.24 11.73
CA VAL A 626 8.45 -46.51 11.20
C VAL A 626 7.32 -47.05 12.09
N GLU A 627 7.37 -46.82 13.41
CA GLU A 627 6.40 -47.41 14.36
C GLU A 627 5.48 -46.39 15.03
N THR A 628 5.88 -45.12 15.22
CA THR A 628 5.05 -44.11 15.91
C THR A 628 4.94 -42.78 15.15
N ALA A 629 3.90 -42.67 14.32
CA ALA A 629 3.56 -41.47 13.56
C ALA A 629 2.98 -40.33 14.43
N SER A 630 3.74 -39.85 15.42
CA SER A 630 3.34 -38.72 16.25
C SER A 630 3.25 -37.43 15.42
N GLY A 631 2.02 -37.04 15.08
CA GLY A 631 1.73 -35.84 14.31
C GLY A 631 2.13 -34.52 14.99
N ALA A 632 2.60 -34.56 16.24
CA ALA A 632 3.24 -33.43 16.91
C ALA A 632 4.73 -33.29 16.54
N LEU A 633 5.49 -34.40 16.55
CA LEU A 633 6.91 -34.43 16.17
C LEU A 633 7.10 -33.99 14.70
N GLY A 634 6.29 -34.54 13.79
CA GLY A 634 6.32 -34.15 12.37
C GLY A 634 6.14 -32.64 12.17
N LYS A 635 5.09 -32.05 12.78
CA LYS A 635 4.81 -30.61 12.74
C LYS A 635 5.92 -29.76 13.38
N ALA A 636 6.58 -30.26 14.42
CA ALA A 636 7.70 -29.59 15.07
C ALA A 636 8.92 -29.53 14.13
N LEU A 637 9.33 -30.67 13.56
CA LEU A 637 10.43 -30.77 12.61
C LEU A 637 10.16 -29.97 11.32
N ASP A 638 8.95 -30.06 10.75
CA ASP A 638 8.55 -29.25 9.59
C ASP A 638 8.61 -27.75 9.86
N THR A 639 8.30 -27.34 11.09
CA THR A 639 8.40 -25.93 11.50
C THR A 639 9.85 -25.49 11.64
N ALA A 640 10.73 -26.34 12.17
CA ALA A 640 12.16 -26.08 12.31
C ALA A 640 12.86 -25.98 10.94
N GLU A 641 12.76 -27.02 10.10
CA GLU A 641 13.40 -27.05 8.79
C GLU A 641 12.93 -25.91 7.87
N ARG A 642 11.65 -25.52 7.94
CA ARG A 642 11.10 -24.38 7.18
C ARG A 642 11.75 -23.05 7.55
N ILE A 643 12.13 -22.88 8.81
CA ILE A 643 12.82 -21.67 9.32
C ILE A 643 14.29 -21.68 8.89
N GLU A 644 14.96 -22.84 8.99
CA GLU A 644 16.35 -23.07 8.57
C GLU A 644 16.56 -22.88 7.07
N ARG A 645 15.79 -23.60 6.24
CA ARG A 645 15.82 -23.52 4.76
C ARG A 645 15.31 -22.18 4.23
N GLN A 646 14.85 -21.30 5.13
CA GLN A 646 14.32 -19.98 4.85
C GLN A 646 13.13 -19.98 3.87
N ASP A 647 12.23 -20.95 4.00
CA ASP A 647 11.45 -21.42 2.86
C ASP A 647 10.46 -20.36 2.33
N ASP A 648 10.79 -19.82 1.16
CA ASP A 648 10.07 -18.69 0.56
C ASP A 648 8.83 -19.20 -0.20
N LEU A 649 7.63 -18.78 0.20
CA LEU A 649 6.36 -19.21 -0.40
C LEU A 649 6.35 -18.85 -1.90
N LYS A 650 6.06 -19.82 -2.77
CA LYS A 650 6.17 -19.69 -4.23
C LYS A 650 4.95 -20.28 -4.91
N LEU A 651 4.49 -19.61 -5.97
CA LEU A 651 3.54 -20.19 -6.92
C LEU A 651 4.25 -21.27 -7.74
N ARG A 652 4.02 -22.55 -7.38
CA ARG A 652 4.61 -23.72 -8.08
C ARG A 652 3.93 -23.95 -9.43
N GLU A 653 2.62 -24.15 -9.41
CA GLU A 653 1.75 -24.36 -10.57
C GLU A 653 1.29 -23.04 -11.22
N ALA A 654 0.83 -23.13 -12.47
CA ALA A 654 0.32 -21.99 -13.23
C ALA A 654 -1.22 -21.91 -13.26
N SER A 655 -1.93 -22.41 -12.25
CA SER A 655 -3.39 -22.39 -12.16
C SER A 655 -3.92 -21.14 -11.43
N ILE A 656 -5.19 -20.79 -11.67
CA ILE A 656 -5.88 -19.70 -10.95
C ILE A 656 -6.03 -20.05 -9.46
N ASP A 657 -6.38 -21.30 -9.15
CA ASP A 657 -6.59 -21.75 -7.77
C ASP A 657 -5.30 -21.87 -6.97
N ALA A 658 -4.18 -22.30 -7.57
CA ALA A 658 -2.88 -22.22 -6.90
C ALA A 658 -2.51 -20.77 -6.56
N ALA A 659 -2.83 -19.81 -7.44
CA ALA A 659 -2.66 -18.39 -7.14
C ALA A 659 -3.60 -17.91 -6.02
N ARG A 660 -4.87 -18.34 -6.01
CA ARG A 660 -5.84 -18.04 -4.94
C ARG A 660 -5.34 -18.55 -3.58
N THR A 661 -4.96 -19.82 -3.49
CA THR A 661 -4.46 -20.46 -2.27
C THR A 661 -3.18 -19.82 -1.76
N VAL A 662 -2.21 -19.55 -2.64
CA VAL A 662 -0.95 -18.88 -2.28
C VAL A 662 -1.18 -17.44 -1.80
N ILE A 663 -2.15 -16.71 -2.36
CA ILE A 663 -2.48 -15.34 -1.94
C ILE A 663 -3.30 -15.34 -0.63
N GLY A 664 -4.22 -16.29 -0.44
CA GLY A 664 -4.93 -16.48 0.82
C GLY A 664 -3.98 -16.81 1.98
N SER A 665 -3.02 -17.72 1.74
CA SER A 665 -1.95 -18.07 2.68
C SER A 665 -1.06 -16.86 3.03
N LEU A 666 -0.77 -15.98 2.06
CA LEU A 666 -0.09 -14.71 2.35
C LEU A 666 -0.97 -13.77 3.19
N MET A 667 -2.26 -13.64 2.88
CA MET A 667 -3.16 -12.72 3.60
C MET A 667 -3.39 -13.11 5.06
N THR A 668 -3.30 -14.41 5.41
CA THR A 668 -3.30 -14.88 6.80
C THR A 668 -1.94 -14.63 7.47
N THR A 669 -0.83 -15.03 6.84
CA THR A 669 0.53 -14.98 7.44
C THR A 669 1.18 -13.60 7.51
N ILE A 670 0.79 -12.64 6.66
CA ILE A 670 1.49 -11.34 6.59
C ILE A 670 1.43 -10.55 7.91
N GLU A 671 2.62 -10.24 8.45
CA GLU A 671 2.79 -9.49 9.70
C GLU A 671 2.59 -7.98 9.56
N SER A 672 2.44 -7.29 10.70
CA SER A 672 2.32 -5.83 10.74
C SER A 672 3.58 -5.14 10.19
N SER A 673 3.38 -4.09 9.39
CA SER A 673 4.39 -3.40 8.57
C SER A 673 4.93 -4.22 7.38
N SER A 674 4.59 -5.51 7.24
CA SER A 674 5.04 -6.34 6.12
C SER A 674 4.24 -6.08 4.84
N LYS A 675 4.91 -6.29 3.70
CA LYS A 675 4.41 -5.90 2.37
C LYS A 675 5.06 -6.73 1.27
N LEU A 676 4.24 -7.30 0.38
CA LEU A 676 4.66 -7.92 -0.87
C LEU A 676 4.24 -7.04 -2.05
N ARG A 677 5.16 -6.83 -3.00
CA ARG A 677 4.90 -6.22 -4.30
C ARG A 677 5.28 -7.19 -5.43
N LEU A 678 4.31 -7.52 -6.29
CA LEU A 678 4.46 -8.33 -7.48
C LEU A 678 4.27 -7.47 -8.75
N ALA A 679 5.21 -7.52 -9.68
CA ALA A 679 5.20 -6.67 -10.87
C ALA A 679 5.63 -7.41 -12.14
N SER A 680 4.96 -7.11 -13.26
CA SER A 680 5.21 -7.72 -14.57
C SER A 680 5.01 -6.72 -15.70
N GLY A 681 5.93 -6.67 -16.67
CA GLY A 681 5.82 -5.78 -17.82
C GLY A 681 7.10 -5.62 -18.61
N ALA A 682 7.29 -4.47 -19.27
CA ALA A 682 8.38 -4.27 -20.22
C ALA A 682 9.19 -3.00 -19.93
N THR A 683 10.45 -3.01 -20.35
CA THR A 683 11.30 -1.82 -20.53
C THR A 683 11.64 -1.68 -22.01
N LEU A 684 11.32 -0.52 -22.59
CA LEU A 684 11.75 -0.10 -23.92
C LEU A 684 12.69 1.09 -23.77
N GLY A 685 13.80 1.16 -24.50
CA GLY A 685 14.74 2.27 -24.38
C GLY A 685 15.79 2.32 -25.49
N VAL A 686 16.57 3.39 -25.47
CA VAL A 686 17.71 3.64 -26.36
C VAL A 686 18.94 3.91 -25.49
N ASN A 687 20.12 3.45 -25.93
CA ASN A 687 21.39 3.65 -25.24
C ASN A 687 22.51 3.97 -26.25
N THR A 688 23.03 5.20 -26.22
CA THR A 688 24.18 5.61 -27.04
C THR A 688 25.52 5.19 -26.43
N GLY A 689 25.57 4.75 -25.16
CA GLY A 689 26.78 4.20 -24.55
C GLY A 689 27.30 2.90 -25.20
N ALA A 690 26.50 2.32 -26.12
CA ALA A 690 27.00 1.32 -27.06
C ALA A 690 27.96 1.93 -28.09
N ILE A 691 27.72 3.16 -28.55
CA ILE A 691 28.43 3.84 -29.64
C ILE A 691 29.73 4.45 -29.11
N SER A 692 30.85 3.73 -29.28
CA SER A 692 32.19 4.25 -29.00
C SER A 692 32.90 4.69 -30.28
N THR A 693 33.38 5.94 -30.31
CA THR A 693 34.23 6.50 -31.36
C THR A 693 35.70 6.42 -30.95
N GLY A 694 36.36 5.32 -31.31
CA GLY A 694 37.79 5.16 -31.09
C GLY A 694 38.60 6.01 -32.06
N VAL A 695 39.27 7.05 -31.54
CA VAL A 695 40.25 7.84 -32.31
C VAL A 695 41.59 7.10 -32.28
N GLN A 696 42.05 6.65 -33.45
CA GLN A 696 43.40 6.08 -33.58
C GLN A 696 44.31 7.11 -34.26
N LYS A 697 45.50 7.32 -33.66
CA LYS A 697 46.47 8.40 -33.92
C LYS A 697 46.02 9.81 -33.51
N ALA A 698 46.45 10.21 -32.32
CA ALA A 698 46.71 11.61 -31.96
C ALA A 698 48.13 11.65 -31.38
N GLY A 699 49.09 12.20 -32.13
CA GLY A 699 50.52 12.12 -31.82
C GLY A 699 51.16 10.76 -32.13
N GLN A 700 52.48 10.74 -32.42
CA GLN A 700 53.27 9.52 -32.62
C GLN A 700 53.83 8.92 -31.31
N THR A 701 53.57 9.54 -30.16
CA THR A 701 54.26 9.28 -28.88
C THR A 701 53.59 8.25 -27.96
N LEU A 702 52.38 7.77 -28.27
CA LEU A 702 51.63 6.82 -27.43
C LEU A 702 51.05 5.66 -28.24
N ALA A 703 51.58 4.46 -28.02
CA ALA A 703 51.17 3.22 -28.70
C ALA A 703 49.82 2.63 -28.21
N VAL A 704 49.04 3.36 -27.42
CA VAL A 704 47.86 2.86 -26.70
C VAL A 704 46.59 3.61 -27.14
N PRO A 705 45.62 2.96 -27.81
CA PRO A 705 44.41 3.64 -28.27
C PRO A 705 43.50 4.08 -27.11
N VAL A 706 43.18 5.38 -27.12
CA VAL A 706 42.19 6.03 -26.25
C VAL A 706 40.87 6.15 -27.01
N ALA A 707 39.75 5.81 -26.36
CA ALA A 707 38.41 5.97 -26.91
C ALA A 707 37.53 6.79 -25.96
N VAL A 708 36.98 7.89 -26.47
CA VAL A 708 35.99 8.71 -25.78
C VAL A 708 34.59 8.11 -26.00
N GLN A 709 33.73 8.20 -24.99
CA GLN A 709 32.39 7.60 -24.98
C GLN A 709 31.37 8.62 -24.48
N VAL A 710 30.22 8.71 -25.16
CA VAL A 710 29.08 9.55 -24.75
C VAL A 710 27.92 8.65 -24.33
N ASP A 711 27.76 8.52 -23.00
CA ASP A 711 26.77 7.69 -22.31
C ASP A 711 25.43 8.43 -22.19
N ALA A 712 24.66 8.55 -23.29
CA ALA A 712 23.26 8.98 -23.23
C ALA A 712 22.32 7.76 -23.22
N HIS A 713 21.44 7.68 -22.23
CA HIS A 713 20.46 6.60 -22.10
C HIS A 713 19.07 7.16 -21.80
N ALA A 714 18.06 6.70 -22.52
CA ALA A 714 16.66 6.99 -22.26
C ALA A 714 15.84 5.71 -22.28
N SER A 715 15.09 5.41 -21.21
CA SER A 715 14.24 4.22 -21.15
C SER A 715 12.89 4.47 -20.48
N ARG A 716 11.92 3.63 -20.83
CA ARG A 716 10.54 3.66 -20.38
C ARG A 716 10.13 2.27 -19.90
N LYS A 717 10.13 2.07 -18.58
CA LYS A 717 9.52 0.92 -17.90
C LYS A 717 8.01 1.11 -17.86
N ARG A 718 7.25 0.04 -18.10
CA ARG A 718 5.81 -0.01 -17.81
C ARG A 718 5.44 -1.40 -17.29
N GLN A 719 5.01 -1.50 -16.05
CA GLN A 719 4.56 -2.73 -15.40
C GLN A 719 3.07 -2.66 -15.03
N ALA A 720 2.42 -3.81 -14.97
CA ALA A 720 1.27 -4.04 -14.11
C ALA A 720 1.81 -4.43 -12.73
N VAL A 721 1.13 -4.02 -11.65
CA VAL A 721 1.55 -4.26 -10.28
C VAL A 721 0.35 -4.76 -9.46
N VAL A 722 0.57 -5.77 -8.64
CA VAL A 722 -0.27 -6.11 -7.49
C VAL A 722 0.59 -5.98 -6.25
N GLU A 723 0.06 -5.38 -5.19
CA GLU A 723 0.77 -5.22 -3.92
C GLU A 723 -0.18 -5.54 -2.77
N ILE A 724 0.28 -6.37 -1.83
CA ILE A 724 -0.47 -6.84 -0.66
C ILE A 724 0.34 -6.42 0.57
N ALA A 725 -0.27 -5.73 1.52
CA ALA A 725 0.41 -5.24 2.72
C ALA A 725 -0.50 -5.26 3.96
N ARG A 726 0.10 -5.27 5.15
CA ARG A 726 -0.60 -5.06 6.43
C ARG A 726 -0.01 -3.84 7.12
N GLY A 727 -0.67 -2.71 6.97
CA GLY A 727 -0.36 -1.50 7.73
C GLY A 727 -0.86 -1.62 9.17
N SER A 728 -0.60 -0.59 9.97
CA SER A 728 -1.29 -0.37 11.25
C SER A 728 -2.75 0.04 11.08
N HIS A 729 -3.09 0.58 9.90
CA HIS A 729 -4.41 1.09 9.51
C HIS A 729 -5.34 0.04 8.91
N GLY A 730 -4.83 -1.14 8.54
CA GLY A 730 -5.61 -2.13 7.79
C GLY A 730 -4.77 -3.10 6.95
N ARG A 731 -5.46 -3.97 6.21
CA ARG A 731 -4.88 -4.82 5.15
C ARG A 731 -5.16 -4.19 3.79
N ASP A 732 -4.11 -3.99 2.99
CA ASP A 732 -4.14 -3.30 1.70
C ASP A 732 -3.91 -4.29 0.54
N LEU A 733 -4.72 -4.16 -0.52
CA LEU A 733 -4.57 -4.82 -1.83
C LEU A 733 -4.62 -3.75 -2.94
N PHE A 734 -3.46 -3.33 -3.42
CA PHE A 734 -3.34 -2.39 -4.55
C PHE A 734 -3.25 -3.14 -5.89
N ILE A 735 -4.07 -2.74 -6.87
CA ILE A 735 -4.09 -3.29 -8.22
C ILE A 735 -3.88 -2.16 -9.23
N GLY A 736 -2.69 -2.10 -9.82
CA GLY A 736 -2.23 -0.91 -10.53
C GLY A 736 -1.27 -1.13 -11.67
N THR A 737 -0.66 -0.02 -12.07
CA THR A 737 0.33 0.08 -13.14
C THR A 737 1.39 1.09 -12.74
N ASP A 738 2.66 0.69 -12.82
CA ASP A 738 3.83 1.55 -12.64
C ASP A 738 4.40 1.90 -14.01
N LYS A 739 4.65 3.18 -14.26
CA LYS A 739 5.40 3.72 -15.39
C LYS A 739 6.66 4.36 -14.81
N THR A 740 7.83 4.03 -15.37
CA THR A 740 9.08 4.72 -15.02
C THR A 740 9.69 5.26 -16.30
N VAL A 741 9.97 6.56 -16.36
CA VAL A 741 10.78 7.18 -17.40
C VAL A 741 12.14 7.49 -16.79
N HIS A 742 13.20 7.01 -17.42
CA HIS A 742 14.57 7.20 -17.00
C HIS A 742 15.34 7.89 -18.13
N ALA A 743 16.13 8.90 -17.78
CA ALA A 743 16.99 9.62 -18.72
C ALA A 743 18.32 9.95 -18.02
N ALA A 744 19.43 9.60 -18.64
CA ALA A 744 20.77 9.84 -18.12
C ALA A 744 21.70 10.31 -19.23
N ALA A 745 22.59 11.24 -18.90
CA ALA A 745 23.62 11.75 -19.80
C ALA A 745 24.97 11.79 -19.07
N GLY A 746 26.01 11.31 -19.74
CA GLY A 746 27.37 11.24 -19.21
C GLY A 746 28.43 11.07 -20.28
N PHE A 747 29.67 11.14 -19.84
CA PHE A 747 30.87 11.08 -20.67
C PHE A 747 31.89 10.15 -20.03
N GLY A 748 32.73 9.52 -20.85
CA GLY A 748 33.78 8.63 -20.37
C GLY A 748 34.96 8.52 -21.31
N ALA A 749 36.04 7.98 -20.79
CA ALA A 749 37.23 7.63 -21.55
C ALA A 749 37.64 6.19 -21.19
N SER A 750 38.09 5.45 -22.19
CA SER A 750 38.64 4.11 -22.01
C SER A 750 39.93 3.93 -22.79
N VAL A 751 40.92 3.32 -22.17
CA VAL A 751 42.23 3.00 -22.72
C VAL A 751 42.32 1.49 -22.87
N GLY A 752 42.78 0.98 -24.01
CA GLY A 752 42.83 -0.47 -24.25
C GLY A 752 44.06 -0.91 -25.02
N TYR A 753 44.49 -2.14 -24.78
CA TYR A 753 45.64 -2.76 -25.42
C TYR A 753 45.23 -4.07 -26.10
N ASP A 754 45.42 -4.16 -27.42
CA ASP A 754 45.21 -5.39 -28.21
C ASP A 754 46.54 -6.17 -28.26
N PHE A 755 46.59 -7.34 -27.62
CA PHE A 755 47.71 -8.28 -27.71
C PHE A 755 47.31 -9.54 -28.50
N LYS A 756 48.30 -10.19 -29.14
CA LYS A 756 48.11 -11.45 -29.86
C LYS A 756 48.38 -12.62 -28.91
N VAL A 757 47.52 -13.63 -28.94
CA VAL A 757 47.77 -14.94 -28.32
C VAL A 757 47.31 -15.99 -29.32
N LEU A 758 48.26 -16.81 -29.80
CA LEU A 758 48.05 -17.68 -30.98
C LEU A 758 47.51 -16.87 -32.17
N LYS A 759 46.59 -17.44 -32.97
CA LYS A 759 45.92 -16.73 -34.08
C LYS A 759 44.90 -15.67 -33.63
N ASN A 760 44.60 -15.58 -32.33
CA ASN A 760 43.55 -14.72 -31.78
C ASN A 760 44.09 -13.37 -31.24
N ARG A 761 43.25 -12.33 -31.28
CA ARG A 761 43.51 -11.04 -30.63
C ARG A 761 42.66 -10.88 -29.38
N ILE A 762 43.32 -10.63 -28.26
CA ILE A 762 42.72 -10.33 -26.96
C ILE A 762 42.90 -8.84 -26.68
N ARG A 763 41.87 -8.18 -26.14
CA ARG A 763 41.95 -6.77 -25.73
C ARG A 763 41.73 -6.63 -24.23
N ALA A 764 42.75 -6.16 -23.52
CA ALA A 764 42.55 -5.53 -22.21
C ALA A 764 41.96 -4.12 -22.40
N LEU A 765 41.05 -3.71 -21.53
CA LEU A 765 40.42 -2.40 -21.53
C LEU A 765 40.28 -1.93 -20.08
N VAL A 766 40.65 -0.67 -19.80
CA VAL A 766 40.34 0.04 -18.56
C VAL A 766 39.60 1.32 -18.93
N GLY A 767 38.61 1.74 -18.14
CA GLY A 767 37.87 2.96 -18.43
C GLY A 767 37.12 3.56 -17.25
N ALA A 768 36.94 4.87 -17.33
CA ALA A 768 36.20 5.69 -16.38
C ALA A 768 35.06 6.42 -17.10
N SER A 769 33.88 6.51 -16.48
CA SER A 769 32.82 7.40 -16.98
C SER A 769 32.03 8.06 -15.85
N VAL A 770 31.62 9.31 -16.08
CA VAL A 770 30.86 10.15 -15.16
C VAL A 770 29.53 10.48 -15.80
N VAL A 771 28.45 10.26 -15.05
CA VAL A 771 27.07 10.60 -15.41
C VAL A 771 26.62 11.68 -14.43
N PRO A 772 26.84 12.97 -14.75
CA PRO A 772 26.50 14.07 -13.85
C PRO A 772 24.98 14.27 -13.73
N ILE A 773 24.17 13.78 -14.67
CA ILE A 773 22.71 13.87 -14.62
C ILE A 773 22.09 12.52 -14.98
N ASP A 774 21.44 11.89 -14.00
CA ASP A 774 20.67 10.65 -14.15
C ASP A 774 19.33 10.82 -13.42
N VAL A 775 18.26 11.00 -14.19
CA VAL A 775 16.91 11.39 -13.75
C VAL A 775 15.94 10.25 -13.93
N GLU A 776 15.15 9.96 -12.90
CA GLU A 776 14.13 8.93 -12.89
C GLU A 776 12.79 9.52 -12.44
N LYS A 777 11.76 9.41 -13.28
CA LYS A 777 10.38 9.85 -13.00
C LYS A 777 9.45 8.65 -13.02
N GLY A 778 8.92 8.31 -11.84
CA GLY A 778 7.95 7.23 -11.64
C GLY A 778 6.52 7.75 -11.51
N GLU A 779 5.57 7.00 -12.05
CA GLU A 779 4.12 7.24 -11.95
C GLU A 779 3.41 5.89 -11.76
N ARG A 780 2.96 5.63 -10.53
CA ARG A 780 2.19 4.45 -10.14
C ARG A 780 0.73 4.85 -9.93
N VAL A 781 -0.17 4.30 -10.75
CA VAL A 781 -1.61 4.57 -10.71
C VAL A 781 -2.43 3.29 -10.69
N GLY A 782 -3.45 3.22 -9.83
CA GLY A 782 -4.29 2.03 -9.64
C GLY A 782 -5.38 2.19 -8.59
N VAL A 783 -6.18 1.14 -8.43
CA VAL A 783 -7.15 1.02 -7.33
C VAL A 783 -6.44 0.47 -6.09
N MET A 784 -6.81 0.97 -4.92
CA MET A 784 -6.52 0.39 -3.62
C MET A 784 -7.82 -0.21 -3.06
N TYR A 785 -7.76 -1.47 -2.66
CA TYR A 785 -8.72 -2.07 -1.75
C TYR A 785 -8.10 -2.13 -0.38
N ARG A 786 -8.86 -1.80 0.67
CA ARG A 786 -8.35 -1.81 2.04
C ARG A 786 -9.43 -2.27 3.00
N ALA A 787 -9.19 -3.37 3.71
CA ALA A 787 -9.95 -3.69 4.90
C ALA A 787 -9.44 -2.79 6.05
N VAL A 788 -10.27 -1.84 6.48
CA VAL A 788 -9.99 -0.89 7.55
C VAL A 788 -9.94 -1.62 8.88
N ARG A 789 -8.90 -1.33 9.67
CA ARG A 789 -8.67 -1.98 10.96
C ARG A 789 -9.60 -1.41 12.04
N GLN A 790 -10.54 -2.22 12.51
CA GLN A 790 -11.49 -1.81 13.54
C GLN A 790 -10.90 -1.84 14.95
N VAL A 791 -11.44 -0.99 15.82
CA VAL A 791 -11.04 -0.80 17.22
C VAL A 791 -12.04 -1.53 18.12
N THR A 792 -11.56 -2.42 19.00
CA THR A 792 -12.43 -3.32 19.80
C THR A 792 -13.10 -2.62 20.98
N GLN A 793 -12.44 -1.60 21.53
CA GLN A 793 -12.96 -0.71 22.56
C GLN A 793 -12.47 0.70 22.23
N ALA A 794 -13.38 1.67 22.14
CA ALA A 794 -12.98 3.07 21.97
C ALA A 794 -12.03 3.46 23.13
N PRO A 795 -10.80 3.92 22.84
CA PRO A 795 -9.87 4.29 23.92
C PRO A 795 -10.45 5.43 24.74
N ALA A 796 -10.11 5.46 26.03
CA ALA A 796 -10.39 6.62 26.86
C ALA A 796 -9.79 7.88 26.17
N PRO A 797 -10.58 8.95 25.98
CA PRO A 797 -10.09 10.12 25.28
C PRO A 797 -8.90 10.72 26.05
N TYR A 798 -7.79 10.92 25.34
CA TYR A 798 -6.54 11.53 25.82
C TYR A 798 -5.62 10.71 26.73
N ALA A 799 -5.77 9.38 26.77
CA ALA A 799 -4.68 8.49 27.20
C ALA A 799 -3.62 8.35 26.06
N ASP A 800 -2.64 9.26 26.06
CA ASP A 800 -1.59 9.39 25.02
C ASP A 800 -0.79 8.09 24.78
N TRP A 801 -0.69 7.23 25.81
CA TRP A 801 0.11 5.98 25.83
C TRP A 801 -0.70 4.68 25.76
N ASP A 802 -2.05 4.74 25.77
CA ASP A 802 -2.89 3.55 25.87
C ASP A 802 -2.76 2.59 24.68
N ALA A 803 -2.67 1.29 24.98
CA ALA A 803 -2.60 0.22 24.00
C ALA A 803 -3.99 -0.12 23.43
N VAL A 804 -4.38 0.57 22.35
CA VAL A 804 -5.64 0.27 21.62
C VAL A 804 -5.66 -1.17 21.13
N LYS A 805 -6.71 -1.90 21.55
CA LYS A 805 -7.05 -3.23 21.02
C LYS A 805 -7.79 -3.08 19.70
N TYR A 806 -7.41 -3.89 18.72
CA TYR A 806 -7.96 -3.86 17.37
C TYR A 806 -8.49 -5.26 16.98
N ASP A 807 -9.58 -5.29 16.23
CA ASP A 807 -10.09 -6.51 15.62
C ASP A 807 -9.31 -6.87 14.34
N ASP A 808 -8.15 -7.47 14.54
CA ASP A 808 -7.33 -8.06 13.48
C ASP A 808 -7.94 -9.34 12.89
N ALA A 809 -9.07 -9.85 13.41
CA ALA A 809 -9.77 -11.04 12.92
C ALA A 809 -10.79 -10.69 11.83
N THR A 810 -11.80 -9.87 12.14
CA THR A 810 -12.79 -9.41 11.14
C THR A 810 -12.11 -8.64 10.01
N THR A 811 -11.10 -7.81 10.32
CA THR A 811 -10.27 -7.11 9.30
C THR A 811 -9.51 -8.08 8.38
N ARG A 812 -9.11 -9.25 8.89
CA ARG A 812 -8.42 -10.31 8.12
C ARG A 812 -9.43 -11.08 7.25
N GLU A 813 -10.58 -11.42 7.80
CA GLU A 813 -11.61 -12.21 7.12
C GLU A 813 -12.32 -11.41 6.01
N ALA A 814 -12.64 -10.13 6.23
CA ALA A 814 -13.16 -9.25 5.18
C ALA A 814 -12.22 -9.14 3.96
N MET A 815 -10.90 -9.02 4.19
CA MET A 815 -9.90 -9.00 3.12
C MET A 815 -9.80 -10.34 2.37
N ILE A 816 -9.92 -11.46 3.09
CA ILE A 816 -9.92 -12.81 2.50
C ILE A 816 -11.20 -13.05 1.69
N ALA A 817 -12.36 -12.61 2.18
CA ALA A 817 -13.64 -12.68 1.47
C ALA A 817 -13.58 -11.91 0.14
N LEU A 818 -13.15 -10.63 0.18
CA LEU A 818 -12.97 -9.79 -1.00
C LEU A 818 -11.97 -10.39 -2.01
N SER A 819 -10.86 -10.94 -1.54
CA SER A 819 -9.89 -11.64 -2.38
C SER A 819 -10.52 -12.85 -3.07
N ASN A 820 -11.18 -13.73 -2.30
CA ASN A 820 -11.87 -14.91 -2.82
C ASN A 820 -12.96 -14.54 -3.82
N TRP A 821 -13.71 -13.45 -3.61
CA TRP A 821 -14.70 -12.92 -4.54
C TRP A 821 -14.07 -12.48 -5.87
N LEU A 822 -12.96 -11.72 -5.84
CA LEU A 822 -12.24 -11.30 -7.06
C LEU A 822 -11.73 -12.51 -7.90
N PHE A 823 -11.33 -13.60 -7.23
CA PHE A 823 -10.98 -14.86 -7.88
C PHE A 823 -12.21 -15.59 -8.44
N ARG A 824 -13.29 -15.72 -7.64
CA ARG A 824 -14.54 -16.40 -8.03
C ARG A 824 -15.21 -15.76 -9.25
N GLN A 825 -15.29 -14.43 -9.27
CA GLN A 825 -15.77 -13.66 -10.42
C GLN A 825 -14.96 -13.88 -11.70
N THR A 826 -13.69 -14.32 -11.57
CA THR A 826 -12.86 -14.66 -12.74
C THR A 826 -13.24 -16.01 -13.35
N THR A 827 -13.63 -16.98 -12.50
CA THR A 827 -14.02 -18.35 -12.88
C THR A 827 -15.48 -18.44 -13.30
N GLU A 828 -16.40 -17.78 -12.59
CA GLU A 828 -17.84 -17.75 -12.91
C GLU A 828 -18.07 -17.20 -14.33
N HIS A 829 -17.44 -16.05 -14.64
CA HIS A 829 -17.62 -15.38 -15.93
C HIS A 829 -16.61 -15.83 -16.99
N ARG A 830 -16.13 -17.09 -16.97
CA ARG A 830 -15.01 -17.57 -17.82
C ARG A 830 -15.25 -17.28 -19.31
N GLU A 831 -16.48 -17.45 -19.77
CA GLU A 831 -16.89 -17.31 -21.17
C GLU A 831 -17.20 -15.86 -21.55
N LYS A 832 -18.14 -15.22 -20.87
CA LYS A 832 -18.60 -13.84 -21.14
C LYS A 832 -17.99 -12.84 -20.15
N PRO A 833 -17.07 -11.93 -20.58
CA PRO A 833 -16.45 -10.95 -19.69
C PRO A 833 -17.46 -9.98 -19.06
N VAL A 834 -17.32 -9.72 -17.76
CA VAL A 834 -18.18 -8.80 -17.00
C VAL A 834 -17.99 -7.35 -17.44
N GLY A 835 -19.06 -6.55 -17.50
CA GLY A 835 -18.99 -5.11 -17.73
C GLY A 835 -18.27 -4.35 -16.60
N ALA A 836 -17.90 -3.10 -16.86
CA ALA A 836 -17.21 -2.27 -15.86
C ALA A 836 -18.15 -1.88 -14.70
N ASP A 837 -19.41 -1.60 -15.04
CA ASP A 837 -20.47 -1.23 -14.11
C ASP A 837 -21.07 -2.46 -13.41
N ASP A 838 -21.30 -3.56 -14.13
CA ASP A 838 -21.78 -4.81 -13.52
C ASP A 838 -20.84 -5.33 -12.43
N ALA A 839 -19.52 -5.32 -12.69
CA ALA A 839 -18.50 -5.72 -11.73
C ALA A 839 -18.43 -4.78 -10.51
N TRP A 840 -18.85 -3.52 -10.65
CA TRP A 840 -18.95 -2.56 -9.55
C TRP A 840 -20.22 -2.75 -8.75
N ASN A 841 -21.35 -2.96 -9.41
CA ASN A 841 -22.66 -3.19 -8.80
C ASN A 841 -22.71 -4.56 -8.09
N ALA A 842 -21.94 -5.55 -8.56
CA ALA A 842 -21.73 -6.83 -7.89
C ALA A 842 -20.76 -6.71 -6.68
N LEU A 843 -19.70 -5.90 -6.79
CA LEU A 843 -18.82 -5.57 -5.66
C LEU A 843 -19.59 -4.84 -4.55
N ALA A 844 -20.41 -3.85 -4.91
CA ALA A 844 -21.19 -3.05 -3.97
C ALA A 844 -22.18 -3.92 -3.17
N ARG A 845 -22.88 -4.85 -3.84
CA ARG A 845 -23.72 -5.87 -3.18
C ARG A 845 -22.88 -6.79 -2.29
N HIS A 846 -21.79 -7.38 -2.79
CA HIS A 846 -20.90 -8.22 -1.97
C HIS A 846 -20.39 -7.50 -0.71
N CYS A 847 -20.11 -6.19 -0.76
CA CYS A 847 -19.72 -5.39 0.41
C CYS A 847 -20.89 -5.02 1.36
N GLY A 848 -22.15 -5.07 0.92
CA GLY A 848 -23.32 -4.95 1.78
C GLY A 848 -23.75 -6.28 2.40
N ASP A 849 -23.68 -7.37 1.62
CA ASP A 849 -24.18 -8.69 1.99
C ASP A 849 -23.21 -9.47 2.92
N SER A 850 -21.91 -9.10 2.92
CA SER A 850 -20.89 -9.84 3.66
C SER A 850 -20.62 -9.27 5.05
N ALA A 851 -20.48 -10.15 6.05
CA ALA A 851 -19.94 -9.79 7.36
C ALA A 851 -18.58 -9.08 7.21
N GLY A 852 -18.47 -7.87 7.76
CA GLY A 852 -17.29 -7.02 7.63
C GLY A 852 -17.09 -6.37 6.24
N GLY A 853 -18.05 -6.47 5.31
CA GLY A 853 -17.99 -5.82 4.00
C GLY A 853 -18.00 -4.28 4.09
N ASP A 854 -18.66 -3.73 5.12
CA ASP A 854 -18.61 -2.33 5.53
C ASP A 854 -17.19 -1.80 5.81
N LEU A 855 -16.23 -2.68 6.10
CA LEU A 855 -14.84 -2.33 6.40
C LEU A 855 -14.00 -2.11 5.14
N ILE A 856 -14.53 -2.39 3.95
CA ILE A 856 -13.78 -2.31 2.70
C ILE A 856 -13.79 -0.86 2.17
N SER A 857 -12.67 -0.15 2.34
CA SER A 857 -12.38 1.09 1.61
C SER A 857 -11.92 0.77 0.17
N VAL A 858 -12.43 1.51 -0.81
CA VAL A 858 -12.07 1.38 -2.23
C VAL A 858 -11.63 2.74 -2.80
N GLY A 859 -10.31 2.96 -2.87
CA GLY A 859 -9.70 4.22 -3.28
C GLY A 859 -9.03 4.17 -4.65
N TRP A 860 -8.91 5.33 -5.30
CA TRP A 860 -7.96 5.53 -6.39
C TRP A 860 -6.68 6.18 -5.88
N VAL A 861 -5.51 5.68 -6.32
CA VAL A 861 -4.19 6.16 -5.90
C VAL A 861 -3.39 6.66 -7.09
N ASP A 862 -2.87 7.88 -6.98
CA ASP A 862 -1.76 8.41 -7.79
C ASP A 862 -0.51 8.55 -6.90
N GLN A 863 0.56 7.86 -7.28
CA GLN A 863 1.87 7.97 -6.66
C GLN A 863 2.92 8.40 -7.69
N ARG A 864 3.56 9.54 -7.44
CA ARG A 864 4.61 10.12 -8.27
C ARG A 864 5.95 10.02 -7.54
N LYS A 865 6.99 9.58 -8.24
CA LYS A 865 8.38 9.54 -7.73
C LYS A 865 9.28 10.35 -8.64
N HIS A 866 10.20 11.11 -8.06
CA HIS A 866 11.24 11.81 -8.79
C HIS A 866 12.58 11.61 -8.10
N ARG A 867 13.56 11.04 -8.81
CA ARG A 867 14.91 10.83 -8.29
C ARG A 867 15.94 11.45 -9.22
N LEU A 868 16.89 12.20 -8.65
CA LEU A 868 18.07 12.73 -9.29
C LEU A 868 19.31 12.03 -8.71
N ARG A 869 20.12 11.46 -9.59
CA ARG A 869 21.32 10.69 -9.28
C ARG A 869 22.51 11.26 -10.05
N HIS A 870 23.69 11.07 -9.49
CA HIS A 870 25.01 11.39 -10.07
C HIS A 870 25.85 10.12 -9.92
N LYS A 871 26.56 9.67 -10.96
CA LYS A 871 27.26 8.38 -10.95
C LYS A 871 28.69 8.50 -11.47
N ALA A 872 29.65 7.94 -10.74
CA ALA A 872 31.01 7.72 -11.20
C ALA A 872 31.24 6.21 -11.39
N ARG A 873 31.83 5.83 -12.53
CA ARG A 873 32.06 4.43 -12.92
C ARG A 873 33.53 4.23 -13.22
N LEU A 874 34.10 3.15 -12.70
CA LEU A 874 35.45 2.68 -13.01
C LEU A 874 35.35 1.20 -13.39
N GLY A 875 36.02 0.75 -14.44
CA GLY A 875 35.96 -0.65 -14.84
C GLY A 875 37.15 -1.12 -15.67
N ALA A 876 37.38 -2.42 -15.62
CA ALA A 876 38.43 -3.11 -16.37
C ALA A 876 37.88 -4.43 -16.94
N GLY A 877 38.40 -4.90 -18.08
CA GLY A 877 37.96 -6.16 -18.65
C GLY A 877 38.83 -6.64 -19.82
N VAL A 878 38.74 -7.93 -20.11
CA VAL A 878 39.56 -8.63 -21.11
C VAL A 878 38.62 -9.33 -22.10
N ASN A 879 38.71 -8.97 -23.38
CA ASN A 879 37.78 -9.41 -24.43
C ASN A 879 38.52 -10.07 -25.61
N ALA A 880 38.23 -11.35 -25.86
CA ALA A 880 38.74 -12.10 -27.00
C ALA A 880 37.83 -11.93 -28.22
N ARG A 881 38.40 -11.89 -29.42
CA ARG A 881 37.62 -11.88 -30.69
C ARG A 881 37.13 -13.30 -31.01
N VAL A 882 35.88 -13.42 -31.45
CA VAL A 882 35.21 -14.70 -31.75
C VAL A 882 34.83 -14.85 -33.24
N THR A 883 34.69 -13.74 -33.98
CA THR A 883 34.32 -13.75 -35.41
C THR A 883 35.36 -13.10 -36.33
N ALA A 884 35.15 -13.27 -37.64
CA ALA A 884 36.03 -12.83 -38.72
C ALA A 884 36.38 -11.32 -38.70
N PRO A 885 37.51 -10.90 -39.31
CA PRO A 885 38.03 -9.53 -39.19
C PRO A 885 37.11 -8.39 -39.65
N ALA A 886 36.18 -8.64 -40.58
CA ALA A 886 35.28 -7.60 -41.12
C ALA A 886 34.18 -7.17 -40.14
N THR A 887 33.74 -8.07 -39.25
CA THR A 887 32.65 -7.86 -38.29
C THR A 887 33.02 -8.44 -36.92
N PRO A 888 34.08 -7.92 -36.26
CA PRO A 888 34.65 -8.53 -35.06
C PRO A 888 33.73 -8.41 -33.85
N VAL A 889 32.99 -9.47 -33.58
CA VAL A 889 32.38 -9.75 -32.28
C VAL A 889 33.50 -10.12 -31.31
N ARG A 890 33.51 -9.51 -30.13
CA ARG A 890 34.35 -9.90 -29.01
C ARG A 890 33.49 -10.26 -27.81
N VAL A 891 33.89 -11.29 -27.08
CA VAL A 891 33.28 -11.74 -25.81
C VAL A 891 34.37 -11.76 -24.75
N GLY A 892 34.04 -11.43 -23.51
CA GLY A 892 35.07 -11.27 -22.48
C GLY A 892 34.54 -11.06 -21.07
N VAL A 893 35.40 -11.26 -20.07
CA VAL A 893 35.10 -11.01 -18.66
C VAL A 893 35.49 -9.58 -18.30
N GLY A 894 34.68 -8.91 -17.48
CA GLY A 894 35.03 -7.60 -16.95
C GLY A 894 34.40 -7.29 -15.61
N VAL A 895 35.06 -6.40 -14.87
CA VAL A 895 34.68 -5.86 -13.57
C VAL A 895 34.37 -4.38 -13.68
N ARG A 896 33.42 -3.90 -12.88
CA ARG A 896 33.02 -2.49 -12.82
C ARG A 896 32.63 -2.11 -11.40
N LEU A 897 33.31 -1.12 -10.86
CA LEU A 897 32.89 -0.37 -9.69
C LEU A 897 32.02 0.81 -10.13
N THR A 898 31.01 1.16 -9.33
CA THR A 898 30.17 2.33 -9.56
C THR A 898 29.79 2.96 -8.23
N GLY A 899 30.20 4.20 -8.01
CA GLY A 899 29.65 5.06 -6.96
C GLY A 899 28.43 5.80 -7.51
N GLU A 900 27.34 5.83 -6.74
CA GLU A 900 26.17 6.65 -7.00
C GLU A 900 25.92 7.57 -5.80
N VAL A 901 25.62 8.84 -6.07
CA VAL A 901 25.04 9.79 -5.11
C VAL A 901 23.67 10.19 -5.61
N THR A 902 22.65 10.09 -4.75
CA THR A 902 21.29 10.56 -4.98
C THR A 902 21.08 11.85 -4.19
N SER A 903 21.10 12.98 -4.89
CA SER A 903 20.93 14.32 -4.30
C SER A 903 19.48 14.63 -3.92
N ARG A 904 18.52 14.03 -4.64
CA ARG A 904 17.08 14.16 -4.37
C ARG A 904 16.38 12.87 -4.72
N ASP A 905 15.73 12.23 -3.74
CA ASP A 905 14.66 11.26 -3.97
C ASP A 905 13.39 11.81 -3.31
N THR A 906 12.37 12.13 -4.10
CA THR A 906 11.04 12.53 -3.62
C THR A 906 10.00 11.52 -4.07
N THR A 907 9.12 11.14 -3.15
CA THR A 907 7.94 10.32 -3.47
C THR A 907 6.72 10.95 -2.83
N ALA A 908 5.69 11.15 -3.66
CA ALA A 908 4.42 11.74 -3.29
C ALA A 908 3.31 10.74 -3.64
N MET A 909 2.40 10.45 -2.71
CA MET A 909 1.24 9.60 -2.92
C MET A 909 -0.01 10.33 -2.44
N ARG A 910 -1.08 10.27 -3.23
CA ARG A 910 -2.40 10.75 -2.85
C ARG A 910 -3.45 9.70 -3.19
N GLU A 911 -4.23 9.33 -2.20
CA GLU A 911 -5.42 8.49 -2.34
C GLU A 911 -6.65 9.41 -2.40
N THR A 912 -7.27 9.52 -3.57
CA THR A 912 -8.30 10.54 -3.86
C THR A 912 -9.69 10.15 -3.38
N THR A 913 -9.94 8.86 -3.19
CA THR A 913 -11.23 8.27 -2.78
C THR A 913 -11.03 7.10 -1.83
N GLY A 914 -12.13 6.52 -1.33
CA GLY A 914 -12.19 5.53 -0.26
C GLY A 914 -12.75 6.13 1.04
N ILE A 915 -13.34 5.26 1.86
CA ILE A 915 -13.70 5.48 3.27
C ILE A 915 -12.45 5.86 4.10
N MET A 916 -11.36 5.11 3.92
CA MET A 916 -10.04 5.42 4.47
C MET A 916 -9.06 5.79 3.36
N ARG A 917 -8.42 6.96 3.49
CA ARG A 917 -7.54 7.59 2.50
C ARG A 917 -6.17 7.93 3.08
N SER A 918 -5.09 7.55 2.43
CA SER A 918 -3.72 7.94 2.81
C SER A 918 -3.14 8.99 1.86
N GLU A 919 -2.64 10.09 2.42
CA GLU A 919 -1.64 10.94 1.76
C GLU A 919 -0.25 10.56 2.30
N GLN A 920 0.78 10.62 1.46
CA GLN A 920 2.17 10.41 1.89
C GLN A 920 3.11 11.32 1.10
N TYR A 921 3.98 12.05 1.81
CA TYR A 921 5.14 12.72 1.21
C TYR A 921 6.42 12.22 1.87
N SER A 922 7.42 11.89 1.06
CA SER A 922 8.76 11.55 1.56
C SER A 922 9.86 12.21 0.74
N GLN A 923 10.80 12.84 1.43
CA GLN A 923 11.99 13.48 0.88
C GLN A 923 13.22 12.78 1.45
N GLY A 924 14.17 12.40 0.60
CA GLY A 924 15.44 11.81 1.03
C GLY A 924 16.60 12.10 0.10
N TYR A 925 17.79 11.69 0.55
CA TYR A 925 19.06 11.69 -0.19
C TYR A 925 19.89 10.46 0.19
N GLY A 926 20.97 10.18 -0.53
CA GLY A 926 21.90 9.10 -0.15
C GLY A 926 22.98 8.82 -1.18
N GLY A 927 23.64 7.68 -1.05
CA GLY A 927 24.60 7.15 -2.00
C GLY A 927 24.97 5.70 -1.68
N HIS A 928 25.48 4.98 -2.68
CA HIS A 928 25.92 3.59 -2.54
C HIS A 928 27.03 3.25 -3.54
N MET A 929 27.89 2.30 -3.18
CA MET A 929 28.82 1.67 -4.13
C MET A 929 28.27 0.33 -4.62
N THR A 930 28.49 0.03 -5.90
CA THR A 930 28.12 -1.25 -6.50
C THR A 930 29.30 -1.81 -7.26
N PHE A 931 29.70 -3.02 -6.91
CA PHE A 931 30.60 -3.84 -7.71
C PHE A 931 29.78 -4.72 -8.66
N ARG A 932 30.26 -4.90 -9.89
CA ARG A 932 29.72 -5.84 -10.87
C ARG A 932 30.86 -6.59 -11.54
N ALA A 933 30.71 -7.90 -11.69
CA ALA A 933 31.58 -8.75 -12.50
C ALA A 933 30.73 -9.56 -13.48
N GLY A 934 31.16 -9.74 -14.71
CA GLY A 934 30.36 -10.50 -15.69
C GLY A 934 30.96 -10.61 -17.08
N LEU A 935 30.24 -11.33 -17.93
CA LEU A 935 30.53 -11.45 -19.34
C LEU A 935 29.98 -10.23 -20.09
N ASN A 936 30.86 -9.55 -20.81
CA ASN A 936 30.57 -8.52 -21.79
C ASN A 936 30.58 -9.16 -23.19
N TYR A 937 29.83 -8.56 -24.11
CA TYR A 937 30.07 -8.73 -25.55
C TYR A 937 30.16 -7.37 -26.22
N SER A 938 30.79 -7.31 -27.38
CA SER A 938 30.87 -6.10 -28.21
C SER A 938 30.93 -6.50 -29.69
N VAL A 939 30.42 -5.64 -30.57
CA VAL A 939 30.42 -5.86 -32.02
C VAL A 939 31.07 -4.66 -32.70
N GLY A 940 32.26 -4.85 -33.26
CA GLY A 940 32.95 -3.80 -34.01
C GLY A 940 32.51 -3.76 -35.47
N LYS A 941 32.50 -2.56 -36.07
CA LYS A 941 32.58 -2.38 -37.52
C LYS A 941 33.76 -1.45 -37.83
N GLN A 942 34.61 -1.86 -38.78
CA GLN A 942 35.70 -1.01 -39.27
C GLN A 942 35.20 -0.17 -40.44
N PHE A 943 35.48 1.13 -40.38
CA PHE A 943 35.32 2.07 -41.47
C PHE A 943 36.70 2.55 -41.93
N TYR A 944 36.90 2.71 -43.23
CA TYR A 944 38.10 3.34 -43.77
C TYR A 944 37.74 4.73 -44.25
N THR A 945 38.46 5.74 -43.76
CA THR A 945 38.39 7.12 -44.26
C THR A 945 39.48 7.33 -45.30
N ALA A 946 39.13 7.98 -46.41
CA ALA A 946 40.12 8.48 -47.36
C ALA A 946 40.97 9.59 -46.70
N PRO A 947 42.23 9.79 -47.10
CA PRO A 947 42.93 11.02 -46.80
C PRO A 947 42.19 12.22 -47.42
N ALA A 948 42.25 13.37 -46.77
CA ALA A 948 41.85 14.61 -47.43
C ALA A 948 42.88 14.92 -48.54
N GLN A 949 42.41 15.41 -49.68
CA GLN A 949 43.28 15.97 -50.72
C GLN A 949 43.45 17.47 -50.44
N ASP A 950 44.65 17.91 -50.10
CA ASP A 950 44.98 19.33 -50.16
C ASP A 950 45.07 19.76 -51.63
N PRO A 951 44.35 20.81 -52.06
CA PRO A 951 44.30 21.23 -53.47
C PRO A 951 45.55 22.00 -53.95
N ALA A 952 46.64 21.99 -53.17
CA ALA A 952 47.79 22.89 -53.32
C ALA A 952 49.15 22.15 -53.42
N ALA A 953 49.21 21.06 -54.18
CA ALA A 953 50.45 20.30 -54.43
C ALA A 953 50.47 19.64 -55.83
N ALA A 954 50.44 20.44 -56.88
CA ALA A 954 50.34 19.97 -58.27
C ALA A 954 51.72 19.85 -58.97
N HIS A 955 52.52 18.84 -58.63
CA HIS A 955 53.65 18.39 -59.46
C HIS A 955 53.79 16.85 -59.46
N PRO A 956 53.86 16.19 -60.63
CA PRO A 956 53.93 14.72 -60.71
C PRO A 956 55.33 14.18 -61.03
N THR A 957 55.99 13.52 -60.07
CA THR A 957 56.82 12.28 -60.26
C THR A 957 57.60 11.89 -58.99
N ALA A 958 57.04 11.01 -58.15
CA ALA A 958 57.79 10.12 -57.27
C ALA A 958 56.88 9.01 -56.70
N SER A 959 57.37 7.77 -56.65
CA SER A 959 56.59 6.60 -56.18
C SER A 959 56.55 6.51 -54.65
N ALA A 960 55.80 7.40 -54.00
CA ALA A 960 55.52 7.31 -52.56
C ALA A 960 54.67 6.06 -52.22
N PRO A 961 54.94 5.34 -51.13
CA PRO A 961 54.20 4.12 -50.77
C PRO A 961 52.73 4.40 -50.49
N ALA A 962 51.85 3.46 -50.89
CA ALA A 962 50.40 3.61 -50.84
C ALA A 962 49.90 4.07 -49.45
N GLY A 963 49.37 5.30 -49.39
CA GLY A 963 49.11 6.01 -48.14
C GLY A 963 48.20 5.26 -47.15
N GLU A 964 48.50 5.40 -45.86
CA GLU A 964 47.74 4.75 -44.78
C GLU A 964 46.23 5.02 -44.89
N ARG A 965 45.46 3.97 -45.20
CA ARG A 965 43.99 4.00 -45.08
C ARG A 965 43.60 4.12 -43.61
N ARG A 966 43.44 5.36 -43.14
CA ARG A 966 42.98 5.73 -41.79
C ARG A 966 41.70 4.95 -41.44
N SER A 967 41.78 4.01 -40.49
CA SER A 967 40.63 3.17 -40.11
C SER A 967 40.01 3.60 -38.79
N ILE A 968 38.74 3.99 -38.82
CA ILE A 968 37.94 4.27 -37.62
C ILE A 968 37.22 2.98 -37.23
N ILE A 969 37.46 2.50 -36.00
CA ILE A 969 36.76 1.33 -35.46
C ILE A 969 35.59 1.83 -34.60
N GLN A 970 34.37 1.75 -35.13
CA GLN A 970 33.17 2.01 -34.36
C GLN A 970 32.81 0.72 -33.61
N GLY A 971 33.02 0.72 -32.29
CA GLY A 971 32.71 -0.42 -31.43
C GLY A 971 31.33 -0.25 -30.82
N PHE A 972 30.40 -1.17 -31.10
CA PHE A 972 29.15 -1.30 -30.35
C PHE A 972 29.41 -2.12 -29.08
N ASN A 973 29.51 -1.47 -27.92
CA ASN A 973 29.56 -2.14 -26.62
C ASN A 973 28.18 -2.75 -26.33
N GLY A 974 28.10 -4.08 -26.32
CA GLY A 974 26.92 -4.83 -25.92
C GLY A 974 26.73 -4.81 -24.40
N GLY A 975 25.50 -5.08 -23.95
CA GLY A 975 25.24 -5.25 -22.51
C GLY A 975 25.95 -6.46 -21.91
N THR A 976 25.99 -6.56 -20.58
CA THR A 976 26.42 -7.77 -19.88
C THR A 976 25.21 -8.70 -19.66
N PRO A 977 24.99 -9.76 -20.46
CA PRO A 977 23.83 -10.66 -20.28
C PRO A 977 23.92 -11.47 -18.98
N LEU A 978 25.14 -11.88 -18.61
CA LEU A 978 25.44 -12.62 -17.38
C LEU A 978 26.39 -11.76 -16.54
N ALA A 979 25.89 -11.24 -15.43
CA ALA A 979 26.70 -10.46 -14.48
C ALA A 979 26.21 -10.62 -13.04
N TYR A 980 27.16 -10.93 -12.16
CA TYR A 980 27.02 -10.80 -10.72
C TYR A 980 27.15 -9.32 -10.32
N SER A 981 26.35 -8.84 -9.37
CA SER A 981 26.53 -7.50 -8.82
C SER A 981 26.19 -7.45 -7.34
N LYS A 982 27.07 -6.83 -6.54
CA LYS A 982 26.98 -6.67 -5.09
C LYS A 982 27.01 -5.19 -4.72
N GLN A 983 26.02 -4.73 -3.98
CA GLN A 983 25.96 -3.39 -3.41
C GLN A 983 26.65 -3.38 -2.04
N PHE A 984 27.39 -2.31 -1.75
CA PHE A 984 28.11 -2.11 -0.49
C PHE A 984 28.26 -0.61 -0.18
N ALA A 985 28.63 -0.28 1.07
CA ALA A 985 28.78 1.10 1.55
C ALA A 985 27.58 2.01 1.20
N GLU A 986 26.38 1.59 1.60
CA GLU A 986 25.14 2.36 1.41
C GLU A 986 24.93 3.33 2.59
N ARG A 987 24.56 4.57 2.26
CA ARG A 987 24.06 5.59 3.20
C ARG A 987 22.87 6.27 2.57
N SER A 988 21.78 6.44 3.30
CA SER A 988 20.65 7.27 2.88
C SER A 988 19.86 7.67 4.11
N HIS A 989 19.19 8.81 3.98
CA HIS A 989 18.37 9.41 5.00
C HIS A 989 17.10 9.94 4.31
N THR A 990 15.93 9.49 4.77
CA THR A 990 14.62 9.88 4.25
C THR A 990 13.72 10.30 5.40
N ALA A 991 13.12 11.48 5.31
CA ALA A 991 11.96 11.85 6.13
C ALA A 991 10.68 11.51 5.35
N LYS A 992 9.69 10.93 6.03
CA LYS A 992 8.45 10.44 5.42
C LYS A 992 7.26 10.70 6.33
N LEU A 993 6.43 11.66 5.93
CA LEU A 993 5.14 11.93 6.56
C LEU A 993 4.04 11.13 5.82
N LYS A 994 3.23 10.40 6.59
CA LYS A 994 2.02 9.70 6.14
C LYS A 994 0.85 10.14 7.00
N THR A 995 -0.11 10.85 6.41
CA THR A 995 -1.40 11.16 7.04
C THR A 995 -2.46 10.22 6.49
N VAL A 996 -3.34 9.75 7.37
CA VAL A 996 -4.42 8.81 7.07
C VAL A 996 -5.71 9.39 7.57
N HIS A 997 -6.71 9.52 6.70
CA HIS A 997 -8.04 9.96 7.07
C HIS A 997 -9.00 8.78 7.02
N LEU A 998 -9.93 8.69 7.97
CA LEU A 998 -11.00 7.70 8.06
C LEU A 998 -12.32 8.45 8.20
N ASP A 999 -13.24 8.28 7.23
CA ASP A 999 -14.53 8.96 7.15
C ASP A 999 -14.47 10.50 7.23
N GLY A 1000 -13.29 11.07 6.94
CA GLY A 1000 -12.98 12.50 7.01
C GLY A 1000 -12.08 12.89 8.19
N GLN A 1001 -12.19 12.20 9.34
CA GLN A 1001 -11.32 12.41 10.50
C GLN A 1001 -9.88 11.98 10.20
N LEU A 1002 -8.89 12.64 10.81
CA LEU A 1002 -7.48 12.31 10.76
C LEU A 1002 -7.18 11.21 11.81
N ALA A 1003 -6.90 9.99 11.34
CA ALA A 1003 -6.70 8.82 12.17
C ALA A 1003 -5.33 8.83 12.87
N ASP A 1004 -5.24 9.63 13.93
CA ASP A 1004 -4.09 9.93 14.80
C ASP A 1004 -3.05 8.78 14.94
N ARG A 1005 -3.47 7.64 15.50
CA ARG A 1005 -2.61 6.50 15.88
C ARG A 1005 -2.05 5.73 14.69
N VAL A 1006 -2.50 6.03 13.46
CA VAL A 1006 -2.01 5.45 12.20
C VAL A 1006 -1.45 6.48 11.21
N CYS A 1007 -1.38 7.76 11.63
CA CYS A 1007 -0.59 8.81 11.01
C CYS A 1007 0.85 8.75 11.56
N TYR A 1008 1.85 8.77 10.68
CA TYR A 1008 3.26 8.59 11.06
C TYR A 1008 4.21 9.61 10.43
N PHE A 1009 5.20 9.99 11.22
CA PHE A 1009 6.44 10.60 10.76
C PHE A 1009 7.56 9.57 10.90
N ASP A 1010 7.94 8.94 9.79
CA ASP A 1010 9.03 7.98 9.69
C ASP A 1010 10.34 8.69 9.33
N LYS A 1011 11.40 8.46 10.10
CA LYS A 1011 12.78 8.86 9.79
C LYS A 1011 13.57 7.58 9.46
N GLU A 1012 13.83 7.36 8.17
CA GLU A 1012 14.42 6.12 7.63
C GLU A 1012 15.92 6.28 7.31
N TYR A 1013 16.74 5.35 7.77
CA TYR A 1013 18.20 5.35 7.67
C TYR A 1013 18.73 4.05 7.05
N LYS A 1014 19.78 4.15 6.22
CA LYS A 1014 20.54 2.97 5.74
C LYS A 1014 21.81 2.67 6.52
N SER A 1015 22.39 3.65 7.22
CA SER A 1015 23.68 3.46 7.90
C SER A 1015 23.49 3.15 9.38
N ALA A 1016 23.81 1.92 9.79
CA ALA A 1016 23.74 1.49 11.19
C ALA A 1016 24.54 2.41 12.13
N LYS A 1017 25.75 2.84 11.72
CA LYS A 1017 26.61 3.74 12.50
C LYS A 1017 26.08 5.17 12.66
N GLU A 1018 25.16 5.59 11.80
CA GLU A 1018 24.50 6.90 11.84
C GLU A 1018 23.23 6.82 12.71
N TYR A 1019 22.48 5.71 12.57
CA TYR A 1019 21.32 5.38 13.39
C TYR A 1019 21.67 5.11 14.87
N LEU A 1020 22.69 4.28 15.14
CA LEU A 1020 23.17 3.98 16.49
C LEU A 1020 23.66 5.24 17.21
N ALA A 1021 24.44 6.08 16.52
CA ALA A 1021 24.91 7.35 17.07
C ALA A 1021 23.73 8.26 17.46
N LEU A 1022 22.67 8.32 16.64
CA LEU A 1022 21.46 9.07 16.96
C LEU A 1022 20.75 8.51 18.19
N ILE A 1023 20.41 7.20 18.22
CA ILE A 1023 19.62 6.65 19.33
C ILE A 1023 20.41 6.60 20.66
N ARG A 1024 21.72 6.34 20.61
CA ARG A 1024 22.60 6.42 21.80
C ARG A 1024 22.74 7.86 22.32
N SER A 1025 22.74 8.87 21.44
CA SER A 1025 22.81 10.29 21.87
C SER A 1025 21.58 10.79 22.64
N THR A 1026 20.45 10.07 22.59
CA THR A 1026 19.22 10.37 23.33
C THR A 1026 18.77 9.15 24.16
N GLN A 1027 19.72 8.33 24.62
CA GLN A 1027 19.46 7.07 25.31
C GLN A 1027 18.50 7.20 26.49
N ASP A 1028 18.74 8.16 27.38
CA ASP A 1028 17.96 8.28 28.62
C ASP A 1028 16.49 8.64 28.35
N THR A 1029 16.22 9.39 27.28
CA THR A 1029 14.84 9.63 26.79
C THR A 1029 14.17 8.33 26.34
N TRP A 1030 14.89 7.43 25.65
CA TRP A 1030 14.36 6.13 25.26
C TRP A 1030 14.11 5.21 26.46
N VAL A 1031 15.01 5.20 27.45
CA VAL A 1031 14.89 4.37 28.67
C VAL A 1031 13.75 4.87 29.58
N ASP A 1032 13.62 6.18 29.78
CA ASP A 1032 12.47 6.78 30.48
C ASP A 1032 11.14 6.35 29.84
N MET A 1033 10.97 6.56 28.53
CA MET A 1033 9.75 6.17 27.82
C MET A 1033 9.45 4.66 27.89
N LEU A 1034 10.46 3.80 27.98
CA LEU A 1034 10.27 2.36 28.19
C LEU A 1034 9.82 2.02 29.63
N SER A 1035 10.37 2.70 30.65
CA SER A 1035 9.98 2.48 32.06
C SER A 1035 8.55 2.97 32.38
N ARG A 1036 7.98 3.85 31.56
CA ARG A 1036 6.56 4.27 31.66
C ARG A 1036 5.56 3.16 31.29
N LYS A 1037 6.01 2.03 30.77
CA LYS A 1037 5.16 0.86 30.51
C LYS A 1037 4.74 0.18 31.82
N PRO A 1038 3.50 -0.31 31.96
CA PRO A 1038 3.08 -1.11 33.11
C PRO A 1038 4.01 -2.32 33.34
N GLY A 1039 4.59 -2.43 34.55
CA GLY A 1039 5.45 -3.55 34.93
C GLY A 1039 6.85 -3.57 34.30
N VAL A 1040 7.41 -2.42 33.93
CA VAL A 1040 8.80 -2.30 33.42
C VAL A 1040 9.64 -1.42 34.33
N THR A 1041 10.65 -2.00 34.99
CA THR A 1041 11.65 -1.25 35.77
C THR A 1041 12.65 -0.54 34.85
N VAL A 1042 13.33 0.48 35.37
CA VAL A 1042 14.36 1.25 34.63
C VAL A 1042 15.48 0.34 34.11
N ASP A 1043 15.92 -0.65 34.89
CA ASP A 1043 16.98 -1.59 34.48
C ASP A 1043 16.52 -2.56 33.39
N LYS A 1044 15.26 -3.01 33.44
CA LYS A 1044 14.64 -3.80 32.38
C LYS A 1044 14.50 -2.98 31.09
N ALA A 1045 14.06 -1.73 31.19
CA ALA A 1045 14.01 -0.79 30.09
C ALA A 1045 15.41 -0.53 29.47
N ARG A 1046 16.43 -0.37 30.32
CA ARG A 1046 17.84 -0.21 29.92
C ARG A 1046 18.34 -1.45 29.17
N LYS A 1047 18.01 -2.65 29.65
CA LYS A 1047 18.35 -3.92 28.98
C LYS A 1047 17.60 -4.12 27.65
N GLU A 1048 16.30 -3.84 27.60
CA GLU A 1048 15.52 -3.86 26.35
C GLU A 1048 16.12 -2.93 25.26
N PHE A 1049 16.72 -1.80 25.67
CA PHE A 1049 17.44 -0.89 24.76
C PHE A 1049 18.84 -1.39 24.36
N GLU A 1050 19.59 -2.02 25.27
CA GLU A 1050 20.89 -2.65 24.96
C GLU A 1050 20.74 -3.82 23.97
N ASP A 1051 19.80 -4.73 24.23
CA ASP A 1051 19.46 -5.86 23.36
C ASP A 1051 19.04 -5.37 21.96
N TYR A 1052 18.28 -4.27 21.88
CA TYR A 1052 17.92 -3.65 20.60
C TYR A 1052 19.15 -3.07 19.87
N CYS A 1053 20.07 -2.40 20.56
CA CYS A 1053 21.30 -1.90 19.96
C CYS A 1053 22.20 -3.04 19.44
N ALA A 1054 22.31 -4.14 20.20
CA ALA A 1054 23.05 -5.33 19.78
C ALA A 1054 22.42 -5.97 18.52
N MET A 1055 21.09 -6.02 18.42
CA MET A 1055 20.39 -6.47 17.21
C MET A 1055 20.68 -5.57 15.98
N VAL A 1056 20.76 -4.25 16.16
CA VAL A 1056 21.14 -3.31 15.09
C VAL A 1056 22.58 -3.53 14.61
N GLU A 1057 23.51 -3.83 15.52
CA GLU A 1057 24.91 -4.10 15.18
C GLU A 1057 25.11 -5.47 14.49
N ARG A 1058 24.35 -6.50 14.90
CA ARG A 1058 24.33 -7.82 14.23
C ARG A 1058 23.71 -7.76 12.84
N HIS A 1059 22.61 -7.03 12.65
CA HIS A 1059 21.82 -7.04 11.42
C HIS A 1059 22.12 -5.85 10.51
N THR A 1060 23.29 -5.85 9.87
CA THR A 1060 23.69 -4.82 8.90
C THR A 1060 23.76 -5.33 7.46
N GLY A 1061 23.31 -4.51 6.50
CA GLY A 1061 23.39 -4.85 5.08
C GLY A 1061 22.55 -3.94 4.16
N PRO A 1062 22.76 -3.97 2.84
CA PRO A 1062 22.06 -3.09 1.88
C PRO A 1062 20.55 -3.40 1.73
N HIS A 1063 20.09 -4.55 2.22
CA HIS A 1063 18.68 -4.91 2.27
C HIS A 1063 17.99 -4.43 3.56
N ILE A 1064 18.74 -3.98 4.57
CA ILE A 1064 18.21 -3.49 5.84
C ILE A 1064 17.86 -2.00 5.74
N VAL A 1065 16.89 -1.53 6.52
CA VAL A 1065 16.55 -0.11 6.78
C VAL A 1065 16.23 0.03 8.27
N TYR A 1066 16.79 1.05 8.93
CA TYR A 1066 16.47 1.38 10.32
C TYR A 1066 15.50 2.55 10.35
N VAL A 1067 14.48 2.48 11.19
CA VAL A 1067 13.39 3.46 11.23
C VAL A 1067 13.21 3.97 12.65
N VAL A 1068 13.16 5.30 12.81
CA VAL A 1068 12.52 5.94 13.97
C VAL A 1068 11.11 6.33 13.53
N ARG A 1069 10.07 5.73 14.13
CA ARG A 1069 8.68 6.09 13.87
C ARG A 1069 8.14 6.95 15.00
N GLN A 1070 7.53 8.06 14.64
CA GLN A 1070 6.69 8.86 15.53
C GLN A 1070 5.24 8.81 15.03
N ARG A 1071 4.27 8.77 15.95
CA ARG A 1071 2.82 8.84 15.69
C ARG A 1071 2.24 10.20 16.10
N LEU A 1072 1.17 10.62 15.43
CA LEU A 1072 0.49 11.87 15.75
C LEU A 1072 -0.23 11.73 17.11
N ARG A 1073 -0.27 12.81 17.91
CA ARG A 1073 -1.08 12.85 19.14
C ARG A 1073 -2.57 12.98 18.84
N PRO A 1074 -3.47 12.40 19.66
CA PRO A 1074 -4.91 12.59 19.53
C PRO A 1074 -5.31 14.07 19.56
N ALA A 1075 -4.74 14.84 20.50
CA ALA A 1075 -4.98 16.29 20.62
C ALA A 1075 -4.60 17.04 19.34
N ALA A 1076 -3.34 16.95 18.92
CA ALA A 1076 -2.86 17.61 17.70
C ALA A 1076 -3.69 17.25 16.45
N ALA A 1077 -4.15 16.00 16.33
CA ALA A 1077 -5.04 15.60 15.25
C ALA A 1077 -6.35 16.41 15.22
N ARG A 1078 -6.99 16.66 16.38
CA ARG A 1078 -8.24 17.43 16.48
C ARG A 1078 -8.09 18.93 16.20
N GLU A 1079 -6.93 19.52 16.48
CA GLU A 1079 -6.60 20.89 16.05
C GLU A 1079 -6.46 20.99 14.52
N ILE A 1080 -5.71 20.05 13.93
CA ILE A 1080 -5.51 19.96 12.48
C ILE A 1080 -6.85 19.76 11.77
N GLU A 1081 -7.71 18.87 12.26
CA GLU A 1081 -9.08 18.67 11.76
C GLU A 1081 -9.93 19.93 11.84
N GLY A 1082 -10.02 20.57 13.02
CA GLY A 1082 -10.85 21.75 13.22
C GLY A 1082 -10.49 22.90 12.28
N HIS A 1083 -9.19 23.11 12.04
CA HIS A 1083 -8.71 24.06 11.04
C HIS A 1083 -9.02 23.63 9.60
N LEU A 1084 -8.86 22.34 9.25
CA LEU A 1084 -9.16 21.86 7.90
C LEU A 1084 -10.65 21.88 7.55
N ASP A 1085 -11.54 21.54 8.49
CA ASP A 1085 -12.99 21.62 8.29
C ASP A 1085 -13.47 23.07 8.17
N LEU A 1086 -12.91 23.99 8.96
CA LEU A 1086 -13.17 25.43 8.82
C LEU A 1086 -12.64 25.97 7.47
N ALA A 1087 -11.46 25.54 7.02
CA ALA A 1087 -10.94 25.88 5.67
C ALA A 1087 -11.83 25.31 4.54
N ASN A 1088 -12.34 24.08 4.69
CA ASN A 1088 -13.29 23.47 3.77
C ASN A 1088 -14.59 24.27 3.68
N LEU A 1089 -15.08 24.76 4.83
CA LEU A 1089 -16.21 25.67 4.89
C LEU A 1089 -15.87 27.01 4.21
N HIS A 1090 -14.76 27.68 4.52
CA HIS A 1090 -14.36 28.94 3.86
C HIS A 1090 -14.26 28.83 2.32
N ARG A 1091 -13.68 27.75 1.79
CA ARG A 1091 -13.65 27.50 0.34
C ARG A 1091 -15.04 27.28 -0.30
N ALA A 1092 -16.10 27.05 0.48
CA ALA A 1092 -17.48 26.98 -0.03
C ALA A 1092 -18.06 28.35 -0.41
N ALA A 1093 -17.86 29.37 0.43
CA ALA A 1093 -18.47 30.69 0.23
C ALA A 1093 -18.00 31.37 -1.05
N GLY A 1094 -16.74 31.14 -1.44
CA GLY A 1094 -16.16 31.63 -2.69
C GLY A 1094 -16.84 31.12 -3.97
N THR A 1095 -17.78 30.16 -3.90
CA THR A 1095 -18.54 29.64 -5.06
C THR A 1095 -20.04 29.92 -5.00
N THR A 1096 -20.58 30.49 -3.92
CA THR A 1096 -22.04 30.71 -3.78
C THR A 1096 -22.48 32.13 -4.16
N GLY A 1097 -21.55 33.09 -4.27
CA GLY A 1097 -21.88 34.51 -4.51
C GLY A 1097 -22.34 34.87 -5.93
N THR A 1098 -22.38 33.95 -6.89
CA THR A 1098 -22.66 34.26 -8.31
C THR A 1098 -24.12 34.52 -8.67
N THR A 1099 -25.07 34.25 -7.76
CA THR A 1099 -26.51 34.51 -7.97
C THR A 1099 -27.20 34.89 -6.67
N GLY A 1100 -27.26 36.19 -6.40
CA GLY A 1100 -28.10 36.82 -5.37
C GLY A 1100 -28.51 38.19 -5.87
N SER A 1101 -29.80 38.52 -5.78
CA SER A 1101 -30.41 39.69 -6.42
C SER A 1101 -30.96 40.67 -5.39
N ASP A 1102 -30.11 41.60 -4.94
CA ASP A 1102 -30.53 42.69 -4.07
C ASP A 1102 -31.06 43.86 -4.91
N THR A 1103 -32.38 43.93 -5.06
CA THR A 1103 -33.09 45.10 -5.59
C THR A 1103 -33.99 45.65 -4.49
N PRO A 1104 -33.69 46.82 -3.88
CA PRO A 1104 -34.59 47.43 -2.91
C PRO A 1104 -35.91 47.86 -3.58
N PRO A 1105 -37.03 47.92 -2.84
CA PRO A 1105 -38.33 48.26 -3.40
C PRO A 1105 -38.32 49.69 -3.97
N ALA A 1106 -38.68 49.81 -5.26
CA ALA A 1106 -38.78 51.10 -5.91
C ALA A 1106 -40.04 51.85 -5.44
N ALA A 1107 -39.85 53.05 -4.89
CA ALA A 1107 -40.95 53.99 -4.69
C ALA A 1107 -41.56 54.39 -6.04
N SER A 1108 -42.87 54.64 -6.04
CA SER A 1108 -43.59 55.09 -7.23
C SER A 1108 -43.25 56.54 -7.58
N ASP A 1109 -43.05 56.82 -8.86
CA ASP A 1109 -43.67 58.01 -9.45
C ASP A 1109 -44.03 57.81 -10.94
N ARG A 1110 -44.92 58.67 -11.43
CA ARG A 1110 -45.47 58.68 -12.79
C ARG A 1110 -44.67 59.59 -13.72
N SER A 1111 -44.58 59.21 -14.99
CA SER A 1111 -44.66 60.15 -16.12
C SER A 1111 -44.94 59.36 -17.41
N GLU A 1112 -45.55 60.02 -18.40
CA GLU A 1112 -46.44 59.34 -19.36
C GLU A 1112 -46.24 59.86 -20.80
N THR A 1113 -46.75 59.11 -21.78
CA THR A 1113 -47.02 59.50 -23.19
C THR A 1113 -45.80 59.55 -24.18
N PRO A 1114 -46.00 59.66 -25.53
CA PRO A 1114 -46.47 58.54 -26.35
C PRO A 1114 -45.82 58.45 -27.78
N ARG A 1115 -46.50 57.72 -28.69
CA ARG A 1115 -46.32 57.55 -30.17
C ARG A 1115 -45.29 56.47 -30.59
N ALA A 1116 -45.63 55.44 -31.39
CA ALA A 1116 -46.36 55.30 -32.68
C ALA A 1116 -45.40 55.32 -33.89
N SER A 1117 -45.59 54.56 -34.99
CA SER A 1117 -46.61 53.55 -35.36
C SER A 1117 -46.18 52.74 -36.61
N ALA A 1118 -47.02 51.77 -37.02
CA ALA A 1118 -47.05 51.06 -38.31
C ALA A 1118 -46.09 49.86 -38.53
N GLY A 1119 -46.65 48.82 -39.17
CA GLY A 1119 -45.94 47.71 -39.83
C GLY A 1119 -46.11 47.82 -41.36
N PRO A 1120 -46.40 46.75 -42.14
CA PRO A 1120 -46.68 45.36 -41.75
C PRO A 1120 -45.99 44.27 -42.61
N GLY A 1121 -46.26 42.99 -42.29
CA GLY A 1121 -46.47 41.93 -43.30
C GLY A 1121 -45.31 41.02 -43.71
N ALA A 1122 -45.34 39.75 -43.24
CA ALA A 1122 -45.19 38.52 -44.05
C ALA A 1122 -45.10 37.26 -43.16
N ALA A 1123 -45.79 36.18 -43.56
CA ALA A 1123 -45.75 34.85 -42.96
C ALA A 1123 -46.30 33.81 -43.97
N PRO A 1124 -46.21 32.49 -43.72
CA PRO A 1124 -45.07 31.74 -43.19
C PRO A 1124 -44.70 30.55 -44.12
N GLN A 1125 -43.43 30.16 -44.23
CA GLN A 1125 -43.06 28.91 -44.90
C GLN A 1125 -42.03 28.06 -44.15
N THR A 1126 -42.40 26.78 -44.07
CA THR A 1126 -41.76 25.56 -43.57
C THR A 1126 -40.25 25.45 -43.79
N ALA A 1127 -39.52 24.96 -42.77
CA ALA A 1127 -38.13 24.54 -42.87
C ALA A 1127 -37.89 23.17 -42.20
N MET A 1128 -37.17 22.29 -42.89
CA MET A 1128 -36.75 20.96 -42.41
C MET A 1128 -35.59 21.04 -41.39
N PRO A 1129 -35.38 20.01 -40.55
CA PRO A 1129 -34.44 20.08 -39.43
C PRO A 1129 -32.97 20.19 -39.87
N ARG A 1130 -32.19 20.95 -39.10
CA ARG A 1130 -30.75 21.17 -39.31
C ARG A 1130 -29.97 20.65 -38.08
N PRO A 1131 -28.78 20.04 -38.23
CA PRO A 1131 -28.07 19.40 -37.12
C PRO A 1131 -27.74 20.34 -35.95
N GLU A 1132 -27.68 19.77 -34.74
CA GLU A 1132 -27.49 20.50 -33.49
C GLU A 1132 -26.18 21.32 -33.45
N ALA A 1133 -26.25 22.51 -32.87
CA ALA A 1133 -25.10 23.39 -32.68
C ALA A 1133 -24.36 23.08 -31.36
N PRO A 1134 -23.01 23.12 -31.35
CA PRO A 1134 -22.24 22.89 -30.12
C PRO A 1134 -22.48 23.98 -29.05
N PRO A 1135 -22.30 23.66 -27.76
CA PRO A 1135 -22.73 24.50 -26.64
C PRO A 1135 -22.11 25.90 -26.64
N ARG A 1136 -22.96 26.90 -26.36
CA ARG A 1136 -22.59 28.33 -26.32
C ARG A 1136 -21.56 28.58 -25.21
N LYS A 1137 -20.42 29.19 -25.57
CA LYS A 1137 -19.35 29.55 -24.64
C LYS A 1137 -19.59 30.95 -24.04
N THR A 1138 -19.26 31.13 -22.77
CA THR A 1138 -19.43 32.39 -22.02
C THR A 1138 -18.35 33.45 -22.29
N SER A 1139 -17.71 33.40 -23.46
CA SER A 1139 -16.88 34.49 -24.02
C SER A 1139 -16.82 34.36 -25.53
N ARG A 1140 -16.66 35.51 -26.20
CA ARG A 1140 -16.45 35.61 -27.66
C ARG A 1140 -14.96 35.62 -28.04
N LEU A 1141 -14.03 35.53 -27.08
CA LEU A 1141 -12.58 35.50 -27.34
C LEU A 1141 -12.05 34.07 -27.58
N PRO A 1142 -11.08 33.89 -28.51
CA PRO A 1142 -10.31 32.65 -28.63
C PRO A 1142 -9.54 32.29 -27.35
N THR A 1143 -9.45 31.00 -27.03
CA THR A 1143 -8.87 30.51 -25.76
C THR A 1143 -7.45 31.01 -25.48
N LEU A 1144 -6.61 31.14 -26.51
CA LEU A 1144 -5.25 31.67 -26.37
C LEU A 1144 -5.25 33.14 -25.93
N LEU A 1145 -6.10 33.98 -26.53
CA LEU A 1145 -6.23 35.39 -26.15
C LEU A 1145 -6.85 35.53 -24.76
N ARG A 1146 -7.79 34.67 -24.38
CA ARG A 1146 -8.34 34.65 -23.01
C ARG A 1146 -7.23 34.40 -21.97
N ASN A 1147 -6.45 33.34 -22.15
CA ASN A 1147 -5.34 33.01 -21.26
C ASN A 1147 -4.23 34.09 -21.24
N GLN A 1148 -4.03 34.84 -22.33
CA GLN A 1148 -3.13 36.01 -22.37
C GLN A 1148 -3.70 37.18 -21.56
N VAL A 1149 -4.98 37.51 -21.74
CA VAL A 1149 -5.67 38.57 -20.98
C VAL A 1149 -5.69 38.25 -19.49
N ASP A 1150 -6.00 37.01 -19.10
CA ASP A 1150 -5.94 36.54 -17.72
C ASP A 1150 -4.55 36.82 -17.10
N LYS A 1151 -3.48 36.54 -17.87
CA LYS A 1151 -2.07 36.73 -17.47
C LYS A 1151 -1.63 38.19 -17.42
N VAL A 1152 -2.22 39.09 -18.21
CA VAL A 1152 -1.98 40.54 -18.15
C VAL A 1152 -2.76 41.17 -16.98
N THR A 1153 -4.05 40.83 -16.82
CA THR A 1153 -4.87 41.32 -15.68
C THR A 1153 -4.43 40.80 -14.31
N ALA A 1154 -3.61 39.74 -14.27
CA ALA A 1154 -2.94 39.26 -13.06
C ALA A 1154 -1.53 39.89 -12.84
N ARG A 1155 -1.07 40.78 -13.72
CA ARG A 1155 0.27 41.41 -13.69
C ARG A 1155 0.25 42.94 -13.62
N SER A 1156 -0.83 43.57 -14.05
CA SER A 1156 -1.03 45.02 -13.96
C SER A 1156 -2.11 45.36 -12.95
N GLU A 1157 -1.93 46.43 -12.18
CA GLU A 1157 -2.98 46.94 -11.29
C GLU A 1157 -4.25 47.26 -12.08
N LYS A 1158 -5.41 46.85 -11.55
CA LYS A 1158 -6.63 46.64 -12.35
C LYS A 1158 -7.16 47.92 -13.03
N ALA A 1159 -6.78 49.11 -12.55
CA ALA A 1159 -7.14 50.39 -13.14
C ALA A 1159 -6.37 50.71 -14.44
N ALA A 1160 -5.08 50.37 -14.53
CA ALA A 1160 -4.19 50.79 -15.61
C ALA A 1160 -4.57 50.21 -16.99
N VAL A 1161 -5.28 49.08 -17.02
CA VAL A 1161 -5.71 48.43 -18.28
C VAL A 1161 -6.73 49.29 -19.07
N LYS A 1162 -7.41 50.24 -18.44
CA LYS A 1162 -8.36 51.16 -19.12
C LYS A 1162 -7.67 52.22 -20.00
N THR A 1163 -6.39 52.54 -19.77
CA THR A 1163 -5.69 53.66 -20.43
C THR A 1163 -4.63 53.23 -21.44
N LEU A 1164 -4.44 51.93 -21.65
CA LEU A 1164 -3.49 51.39 -22.63
C LEU A 1164 -3.99 51.56 -24.06
N SER A 1165 -3.14 52.09 -24.94
CA SER A 1165 -3.40 52.20 -26.38
C SER A 1165 -3.32 50.85 -27.09
N ASP A 1166 -3.94 50.74 -28.27
CA ASP A 1166 -3.98 49.50 -29.07
C ASP A 1166 -2.57 48.91 -29.32
N THR A 1167 -1.56 49.76 -29.56
CA THR A 1167 -0.16 49.32 -29.75
C THR A 1167 0.48 48.77 -28.47
N GLN A 1168 0.21 49.39 -27.31
CA GLN A 1168 0.67 48.90 -26.01
C GLN A 1168 0.01 47.57 -25.64
N LEU A 1169 -1.28 47.40 -25.95
CA LEU A 1169 -2.01 46.15 -25.71
C LEU A 1169 -1.51 45.00 -26.62
N GLY A 1170 -1.14 45.31 -27.87
CA GLY A 1170 -0.49 44.37 -28.79
C GLY A 1170 0.87 43.89 -28.26
N MET A 1171 1.71 44.80 -27.76
CA MET A 1171 2.99 44.44 -27.13
C MET A 1171 2.81 43.59 -25.87
N LEU A 1172 1.90 43.98 -24.97
CA LEU A 1172 1.67 43.25 -23.70
C LEU A 1172 1.06 41.85 -23.89
N THR A 1173 0.34 41.62 -25.00
CA THR A 1173 -0.21 40.31 -25.36
C THR A 1173 0.68 39.52 -26.34
N GLY A 1174 1.82 40.09 -26.76
CA GLY A 1174 2.78 39.45 -27.65
C GLY A 1174 2.24 39.22 -29.08
N ASN A 1175 1.34 40.07 -29.55
CA ASN A 1175 0.72 39.96 -30.88
C ASN A 1175 0.43 41.37 -31.44
N PRO A 1176 1.24 41.88 -32.39
CA PRO A 1176 1.15 43.28 -32.84
C PRO A 1176 -0.16 43.57 -33.62
N ASP A 1177 -0.67 42.61 -34.38
CA ASP A 1177 -1.82 42.79 -35.28
C ASP A 1177 -3.19 42.57 -34.60
N LEU A 1178 -3.38 43.12 -33.40
CA LEU A 1178 -4.70 43.11 -32.73
C LEU A 1178 -5.66 44.08 -33.43
N SER A 1179 -6.48 43.55 -34.35
CA SER A 1179 -7.54 44.33 -34.99
C SER A 1179 -8.45 45.03 -33.95
N GLY A 1180 -8.78 46.30 -34.17
CA GLY A 1180 -9.55 47.14 -33.24
C GLY A 1180 -10.97 46.67 -32.89
N ARG A 1181 -11.44 45.54 -33.44
CA ARG A 1181 -12.66 44.84 -32.95
C ARG A 1181 -12.32 43.87 -31.81
N MET A 1182 -11.17 43.20 -31.85
CA MET A 1182 -10.68 42.36 -30.75
C MET A 1182 -10.18 43.21 -29.57
N THR A 1183 -9.51 44.34 -29.80
CA THR A 1183 -9.09 45.26 -28.71
C THR A 1183 -10.31 45.72 -27.89
N ARG A 1184 -11.38 46.16 -28.57
CA ARG A 1184 -12.66 46.50 -27.93
C ARG A 1184 -13.36 45.31 -27.27
N ALA A 1185 -13.17 44.08 -27.74
CA ALA A 1185 -13.70 42.88 -27.07
C ALA A 1185 -12.91 42.54 -25.79
N VAL A 1186 -11.60 42.71 -25.79
CA VAL A 1186 -10.72 42.55 -24.62
C VAL A 1186 -11.00 43.63 -23.58
N GLN A 1187 -11.08 44.90 -23.99
CA GLN A 1187 -11.46 46.01 -23.11
C GLN A 1187 -12.86 45.79 -22.49
N ARG A 1188 -13.81 45.21 -23.24
CA ARG A 1188 -15.13 44.82 -22.70
C ARG A 1188 -15.04 43.66 -21.70
N GLU A 1189 -14.34 42.56 -22.00
CA GLU A 1189 -14.19 41.46 -21.02
C GLU A 1189 -13.41 41.90 -19.77
N ALA A 1190 -12.46 42.84 -19.89
CA ALA A 1190 -11.80 43.48 -18.75
C ALA A 1190 -12.76 44.39 -17.95
N ALA A 1191 -13.57 45.21 -18.61
CA ALA A 1191 -14.59 46.04 -17.95
C ALA A 1191 -15.65 45.20 -17.23
N THR A 1192 -16.12 44.09 -17.83
CA THR A 1192 -17.05 43.16 -17.16
C THR A 1192 -16.43 42.53 -15.91
N ARG A 1193 -15.12 42.24 -15.91
CA ARG A 1193 -14.40 41.73 -14.73
C ARG A 1193 -14.10 42.79 -13.66
N LEU A 1194 -14.06 44.07 -14.05
CA LEU A 1194 -13.99 45.22 -13.13
C LEU A 1194 -15.35 45.53 -12.49
N ASN A 1195 -16.46 45.22 -13.17
CA ASN A 1195 -17.82 45.53 -12.75
C ASN A 1195 -18.50 44.41 -11.92
N ALA A 1196 -17.74 43.46 -11.36
CA ALA A 1196 -18.25 42.62 -10.29
C ALA A 1196 -18.47 43.50 -9.03
N PRO A 1197 -19.63 43.40 -8.33
CA PRO A 1197 -19.92 44.31 -7.23
C PRO A 1197 -18.85 44.20 -6.13
N PRO A 1198 -18.32 45.34 -5.62
CA PRO A 1198 -17.10 45.34 -4.81
C PRO A 1198 -17.25 44.55 -3.50
N ALA A 1199 -18.46 44.47 -2.94
CA ALA A 1199 -18.76 43.65 -1.77
C ALA A 1199 -18.55 42.14 -2.02
N GLN A 1200 -19.04 41.59 -3.13
CA GLN A 1200 -18.88 40.16 -3.46
C GLN A 1200 -17.40 39.83 -3.74
N ALA A 1201 -16.71 40.68 -4.50
CA ALA A 1201 -15.28 40.50 -4.78
C ALA A 1201 -14.42 40.53 -3.49
N ARG A 1202 -14.78 41.39 -2.53
CA ARG A 1202 -14.16 41.44 -1.20
C ARG A 1202 -14.49 40.21 -0.36
N ALA A 1203 -15.76 39.79 -0.30
CA ALA A 1203 -16.18 38.60 0.43
C ALA A 1203 -15.49 37.31 -0.08
N MET A 1204 -15.27 37.19 -1.39
CA MET A 1204 -14.50 36.08 -1.99
C MET A 1204 -13.01 36.13 -1.60
N ALA A 1205 -12.42 37.32 -1.53
CA ALA A 1205 -11.03 37.50 -1.11
C ALA A 1205 -10.84 37.20 0.39
N ASP A 1206 -11.72 37.73 1.24
CA ASP A 1206 -11.75 37.48 2.67
C ASP A 1206 -11.91 35.97 2.96
N ALA A 1207 -12.85 35.29 2.29
CA ALA A 1207 -13.04 33.85 2.45
C ALA A 1207 -11.83 33.02 1.95
N ALA A 1208 -11.10 33.49 0.93
CA ALA A 1208 -9.85 32.86 0.51
C ALA A 1208 -8.72 33.06 1.53
N ALA A 1209 -8.64 34.24 2.16
CA ALA A 1209 -7.68 34.53 3.21
C ALA A 1209 -7.98 33.73 4.50
N ASP A 1210 -9.24 33.66 4.94
CA ASP A 1210 -9.66 32.85 6.09
C ASP A 1210 -9.34 31.36 5.87
N ALA A 1211 -9.58 30.84 4.66
CA ALA A 1211 -9.19 29.47 4.28
C ALA A 1211 -7.67 29.24 4.36
N GLN A 1212 -6.87 30.15 3.81
CA GLN A 1212 -5.40 30.04 3.83
C GLN A 1212 -4.82 30.19 5.25
N ALA A 1213 -5.41 31.03 6.09
CA ALA A 1213 -5.02 31.16 7.50
C ALA A 1213 -5.30 29.86 8.28
N CYS A 1214 -6.44 29.22 8.02
CA CYS A 1214 -6.75 27.91 8.58
C CYS A 1214 -5.78 26.81 8.07
N GLU A 1215 -5.50 26.75 6.76
CA GLU A 1215 -4.54 25.81 6.18
C GLU A 1215 -3.13 25.98 6.77
N ALA A 1216 -2.67 27.22 6.94
CA ALA A 1216 -1.38 27.54 7.54
C ALA A 1216 -1.30 27.10 9.02
N ARG A 1217 -2.39 27.25 9.79
CA ARG A 1217 -2.49 26.74 11.17
C ARG A 1217 -2.47 25.21 11.23
N ALA A 1218 -3.24 24.54 10.36
CA ALA A 1218 -3.27 23.09 10.26
C ALA A 1218 -1.88 22.51 9.89
N ASP A 1219 -1.17 23.11 8.95
CA ASP A 1219 0.20 22.71 8.61
C ASP A 1219 1.19 23.02 9.76
N ALA A 1220 1.07 24.16 10.44
CA ALA A 1220 1.93 24.49 11.58
C ALA A 1220 1.77 23.46 12.72
N ALA A 1221 0.54 23.10 13.08
CA ALA A 1221 0.26 22.04 14.05
C ALA A 1221 0.77 20.66 13.58
N LEU A 1222 0.65 20.34 12.28
CA LEU A 1222 1.12 19.07 11.71
C LEU A 1222 2.66 18.91 11.72
N PHE A 1223 3.42 20.01 11.68
CA PHE A 1223 4.89 19.98 11.67
C PHE A 1223 5.56 20.41 12.98
N ALA A 1224 4.81 20.84 14.00
CA ALA A 1224 5.32 21.08 15.34
C ALA A 1224 5.84 19.78 15.98
N GLU A 1225 7.02 19.81 16.61
CA GLU A 1225 7.61 18.60 17.22
C GLU A 1225 6.78 18.06 18.39
N THR A 1226 6.09 18.95 19.11
CA THR A 1226 5.16 18.61 20.20
C THR A 1226 4.01 17.71 19.74
N SER A 1227 3.57 17.81 18.48
CA SER A 1227 2.45 17.03 17.92
C SER A 1227 2.75 15.55 17.71
N TRP A 1228 4.02 15.12 17.82
CA TRP A 1228 4.47 13.78 17.50
C TRP A 1228 5.05 13.04 18.71
N LEU A 1229 4.52 11.86 19.02
CA LEU A 1229 5.05 10.95 20.03
C LEU A 1229 5.90 9.84 19.40
N PRO A 1230 7.03 9.42 20.00
CA PRO A 1230 7.74 8.24 19.56
C PRO A 1230 6.89 6.96 19.73
N ASP A 1231 6.72 6.21 18.63
CA ASP A 1231 5.91 4.98 18.58
C ASP A 1231 6.80 3.74 18.70
N LYS A 1232 7.83 3.66 17.85
CA LYS A 1232 8.84 2.59 17.90
C LYS A 1232 10.13 2.91 17.15
N LEU A 1233 11.20 2.24 17.58
CA LEU A 1233 12.40 1.98 16.77
C LEU A 1233 12.21 0.64 16.04
N ALA A 1234 12.60 0.53 14.76
CA ALA A 1234 12.40 -0.70 13.98
C ALA A 1234 13.53 -0.98 13.00
N ILE A 1235 13.89 -2.26 12.87
CA ILE A 1235 14.76 -2.81 11.83
C ILE A 1235 13.85 -3.45 10.77
N MET A 1236 13.89 -2.96 9.53
CA MET A 1236 13.14 -3.51 8.41
C MET A 1236 14.07 -4.17 7.40
N GLU A 1237 13.64 -5.31 6.86
CA GLU A 1237 14.29 -6.01 5.76
C GLU A 1237 13.50 -5.77 4.46
N THR A 1238 14.21 -5.52 3.35
CA THR A 1238 13.63 -5.40 2.00
C THR A 1238 14.42 -6.28 1.02
N VAL A 1239 13.83 -7.42 0.66
CA VAL A 1239 14.40 -8.38 -0.29
C VAL A 1239 13.69 -8.24 -1.64
N SER A 1240 14.43 -8.32 -2.75
CA SER A 1240 13.78 -8.38 -4.07
C SER A 1240 14.51 -9.27 -5.07
N LYS A 1241 13.72 -9.83 -5.99
CA LYS A 1241 14.15 -10.74 -7.05
C LYS A 1241 13.48 -10.37 -8.35
N ARG A 1242 14.30 -10.19 -9.39
CA ARG A 1242 13.87 -9.76 -10.71
C ARG A 1242 14.46 -10.63 -11.80
N GLU A 1243 13.61 -11.12 -12.69
CA GLU A 1243 14.01 -11.65 -13.98
C GLU A 1243 13.79 -10.59 -15.08
N SER A 1244 14.68 -10.61 -16.07
CA SER A 1244 14.52 -9.83 -17.30
C SER A 1244 14.94 -10.65 -18.51
N ARG A 1245 14.14 -10.62 -19.58
CA ARG A 1245 14.35 -11.41 -20.81
C ARG A 1245 14.12 -10.55 -22.04
N GLY A 1246 15.09 -10.48 -22.95
CA GLY A 1246 15.00 -9.70 -24.20
C GLY A 1246 16.31 -8.99 -24.56
N LEU A 1247 16.29 -8.28 -25.69
CA LEU A 1247 17.47 -7.68 -26.31
C LEU A 1247 17.91 -6.38 -25.62
N SER A 1248 19.21 -6.10 -25.65
CA SER A 1248 19.84 -4.96 -24.97
C SER A 1248 21.06 -4.46 -25.77
N LEU A 1249 20.77 -3.89 -26.94
CA LEU A 1249 21.74 -3.23 -27.83
C LEU A 1249 21.54 -1.71 -27.74
N THR A 1250 21.85 -0.96 -28.80
CA THR A 1250 21.47 0.46 -28.97
C THR A 1250 19.97 0.68 -28.74
N VAL A 1251 19.13 -0.30 -29.08
CA VAL A 1251 17.75 -0.43 -28.61
C VAL A 1251 17.68 -1.51 -27.53
N GLN A 1252 17.05 -1.18 -26.40
CA GLN A 1252 16.74 -2.09 -25.31
C GLN A 1252 15.25 -2.44 -25.35
N MET A 1253 14.93 -3.73 -25.37
CA MET A 1253 13.56 -4.24 -25.35
C MET A 1253 13.50 -5.53 -24.53
N GLN A 1254 13.04 -5.42 -23.28
CA GLN A 1254 13.06 -6.51 -22.31
C GLN A 1254 11.71 -6.67 -21.63
N SER A 1255 11.22 -7.91 -21.53
CA SER A 1255 10.22 -8.30 -20.53
C SER A 1255 10.89 -8.33 -19.15
N THR A 1256 10.11 -8.06 -18.11
CA THR A 1256 10.53 -7.95 -16.71
C THR A 1256 9.46 -8.58 -15.80
N SER A 1257 9.90 -9.44 -14.89
CA SER A 1257 9.09 -9.99 -13.79
C SER A 1257 9.83 -9.75 -12.49
N GLU A 1258 9.16 -9.26 -11.46
CA GLU A 1258 9.81 -8.61 -10.31
C GLU A 1258 8.94 -8.81 -9.06
N ALA A 1259 9.49 -9.50 -8.06
CA ALA A 1259 8.89 -9.67 -6.74
C ALA A 1259 9.75 -8.94 -5.71
N SER A 1260 9.13 -8.22 -4.79
CA SER A 1260 9.80 -7.49 -3.71
C SER A 1260 9.01 -7.65 -2.43
N GLY A 1261 9.66 -8.14 -1.38
CA GLY A 1261 9.12 -8.28 -0.05
C GLY A 1261 9.76 -7.26 0.88
N GLN A 1262 8.99 -6.79 1.84
CA GLN A 1262 9.43 -5.99 2.97
C GLN A 1262 8.83 -6.62 4.22
N ARG A 1263 9.65 -6.85 5.26
CA ARG A 1263 9.20 -7.30 6.58
C ARG A 1263 9.90 -6.54 7.69
N GLU A 1264 9.32 -6.60 8.88
CA GLU A 1264 9.94 -6.09 10.10
C GLU A 1264 10.76 -7.22 10.75
N LEU A 1265 12.05 -7.01 11.01
CA LEU A 1265 12.90 -8.01 11.67
C LEU A 1265 12.81 -7.91 13.19
N HIS A 1266 12.93 -6.70 13.72
CA HIS A 1266 12.89 -6.42 15.16
C HIS A 1266 12.36 -5.01 15.38
N HIS A 1267 11.66 -4.78 16.49
CA HIS A 1267 11.29 -3.44 16.93
C HIS A 1267 11.45 -3.29 18.44
N LEU A 1268 11.49 -2.04 18.89
CA LEU A 1268 11.39 -1.61 20.27
C LEU A 1268 10.27 -0.57 20.31
N LYS A 1269 9.11 -0.97 20.84
CA LYS A 1269 7.87 -0.19 20.86
C LYS A 1269 7.67 0.47 22.23
N PHE A 1270 7.20 1.72 22.25
CA PHE A 1270 7.08 2.53 23.46
C PHE A 1270 5.65 2.62 24.01
N SER A 1271 4.63 2.37 23.17
CA SER A 1271 3.22 2.26 23.58
C SER A 1271 2.55 0.99 23.05
#